data_AF-A0AAD3N8T4-F1
#
_entry.id   AF-A0AAD3N8T4-F1
#
_cell.length_a   1.000
_cell.length_b   1.000
_cell.length_c   1.000
_cell.angle_alpha   90.00
_cell.angle_beta   90.00
_cell.angle_gamma   90.00
#
_symmetry.space_group_name_H-M   'P 1'
#
loop_
_entity.id
_entity.type
_entity.pdbx_description
1 polymer ?
#
loop_
_entity_poly.entity_id
_entity_poly.type
_entity_poly.pdbx_seq_one_letter_code
_entity_poly.pdbx_strand_id
1 'polypeptide(L)'
;MGRAIRVSWAGGGGRGFGLNRNTLGAVVCSLGSRPGREKQGGERRVSPGAGGLGPAPEPHQPGSLKTESMERTERSTSGREMNGTMADTKTRSGSDELIFFVHGKKIVEKNADPEMTLLTYLRRKLGLTGTKLGCAEGGCGACTVMLSRFQTHTQQLLHYAVNACLAPLCSLHLVAVTTVEGIGSVARKLHPVQERIAKAHGSQCGFCTPGIVMSMYALLRNNPTPKMADMEEAFQGNLCRCTGYRPILEGYKTFTVNGGCCGSRGRENGCCMTNGNGVEKTSEEDVDETTALFSTTDFAPFDPTQEVIFPPELMSLSKGQRSHSLCFHGDRAMWLQPDTLEEFLRLKWKHPDARVVVGNTEVGIEVKFKNMVYPVILAPSFIPELNSVTHTEDGVVFGAACTLSHMGAVLRQTVETLPPHRTEVFLAVLEQLRWFAGQQIRNVAAVGGNIMTASPISDLNPVFMAAGCKLTLMDKDGSRVVQMDDSFFTGYRRTVLRPPEILVSIEIPYSQKTQFVSAFKQSPRREDDISIVTAAMSVTFTPGTNIVEDLRLSYGGMAATTVLAKRTANRLRGRCWGEELLQEACSTLAEEMTLDPSVPGGMVTYRRTLTLSLFYKFYLTVLQKLQQQGVNVEEVKSDCVSATELYHPQTPSSVQIYQAVPKGRSQDDVLGRPMMHLSAMKQATGEAVYCDDVPLYENELYLSLITSSKAHARIISVDTSAAERLPGVVCFVFADDIHGSNATGPVVYDESVLADGQVTCVGHIIGAVVADTQLHAQRAAKAVKIQYEELQPVVTIQEAIAAQSFYQPIRTIQKGDPEAGFKQADHVLE
;
A
#
# COMPACT_ATOMS: atom_id res chain seq x y z
N MET A 1 49.17 2.90 -20.78
CA MET A 1 48.82 3.67 -21.99
C MET A 1 47.40 3.28 -22.36
N GLY A 2 46.36 4.09 -22.38
CA GLY A 2 46.09 5.46 -21.96
C GLY A 2 44.68 5.82 -22.46
N ARG A 3 43.86 6.49 -21.61
CA ARG A 3 42.67 7.32 -21.96
C ARG A 3 41.43 6.56 -22.50
N ALA A 4 40.19 7.03 -22.36
CA ALA A 4 39.60 8.17 -21.67
C ALA A 4 38.09 7.93 -21.49
N ILE A 5 37.55 8.54 -20.43
CA ILE A 5 36.12 8.79 -20.20
C ILE A 5 35.68 9.98 -21.08
N ARG A 6 34.50 9.93 -21.74
CA ARG A 6 33.56 11.07 -21.79
C ARG A 6 32.19 10.76 -22.43
N VAL A 7 31.25 11.62 -22.02
CA VAL A 7 29.79 11.59 -22.06
C VAL A 7 29.27 12.66 -23.07
N SER A 8 28.00 12.53 -23.52
CA SER A 8 27.06 13.62 -23.95
C SER A 8 27.20 14.17 -25.40
N TRP A 9 26.18 14.50 -26.23
CA TRP A 9 24.73 14.81 -26.08
C TRP A 9 23.96 14.76 -27.44
N ALA A 10 22.62 14.62 -27.35
CA ALA A 10 21.48 15.18 -28.13
C ALA A 10 21.36 15.22 -29.68
N GLY A 11 20.13 14.91 -30.15
CA GLY A 11 19.38 15.83 -31.03
C GLY A 11 18.78 15.29 -32.33
N GLY A 12 17.47 15.02 -32.32
CA GLY A 12 16.49 15.50 -33.31
C GLY A 12 16.56 15.11 -34.80
N GLY A 13 15.46 14.52 -35.30
CA GLY A 13 14.83 14.98 -36.55
C GLY A 13 14.88 14.08 -37.80
N GLY A 14 13.81 13.30 -38.02
CA GLY A 14 12.91 13.44 -39.18
C GLY A 14 13.32 12.99 -40.60
N ARG A 15 12.49 12.06 -41.14
CA ARG A 15 12.17 11.74 -42.57
C ARG A 15 13.30 11.08 -43.38
N GLY A 16 13.13 10.09 -44.26
CA GLY A 16 12.00 9.40 -44.89
C GLY A 16 12.56 8.55 -46.07
N PHE A 17 11.70 7.75 -46.73
CA PHE A 17 11.93 6.79 -47.84
C PHE A 17 12.48 5.40 -47.44
N GLY A 18 11.98 4.26 -47.91
CA GLY A 18 10.94 3.92 -48.88
C GLY A 18 11.21 2.50 -49.43
N LEU A 19 10.19 1.61 -49.38
CA LEU A 19 9.95 0.36 -50.17
C LEU A 19 11.14 -0.63 -50.39
N ASN A 20 11.04 -1.95 -50.19
CA ASN A 20 10.12 -2.87 -50.88
C ASN A 20 10.37 -4.34 -50.45
N ARG A 21 9.38 -5.22 -50.75
CA ARG A 21 9.43 -6.69 -50.99
C ARG A 21 9.26 -7.73 -49.84
N ASN A 22 8.11 -8.41 -49.95
CA ASN A 22 7.91 -9.87 -50.10
C ASN A 22 8.26 -10.89 -48.98
N THR A 23 7.19 -11.59 -48.57
CA THR A 23 7.06 -13.04 -48.29
C THR A 23 8.00 -13.72 -47.29
N LEU A 24 7.46 -14.22 -46.17
CA LEU A 24 7.05 -15.63 -46.00
C LEU A 24 6.59 -15.88 -44.56
N GLY A 25 5.46 -16.58 -44.42
CA GLY A 25 4.86 -16.95 -43.14
C GLY A 25 5.65 -18.02 -42.39
N ALA A 26 5.72 -17.89 -41.07
CA ALA A 26 6.24 -18.91 -40.17
C ALA A 26 5.11 -19.82 -39.71
N VAL A 27 5.19 -21.08 -40.17
CA VAL A 27 4.41 -22.22 -39.69
C VAL A 27 4.97 -22.64 -38.32
N VAL A 28 4.12 -22.71 -37.30
CA VAL A 28 4.42 -23.30 -36.00
C VAL A 28 4.25 -24.82 -36.13
N CYS A 29 5.36 -25.56 -36.20
CA CYS A 29 5.36 -27.02 -36.14
C CYS A 29 5.47 -27.49 -34.70
N SER A 30 4.40 -28.12 -34.20
CA SER A 30 4.39 -28.98 -33.03
C SER A 30 4.95 -30.36 -33.41
N LEU A 31 6.11 -30.72 -32.86
CA LEU A 31 6.66 -32.06 -33.01
C LEU A 31 6.17 -32.95 -31.86
N GLY A 32 5.04 -33.61 -32.09
CA GLY A 32 4.75 -34.91 -31.51
C GLY A 32 5.50 -35.98 -32.30
N SER A 33 6.18 -36.89 -31.64
CA SER A 33 6.84 -38.02 -32.28
C SER A 33 6.58 -39.30 -31.51
N ARG A 34 5.69 -40.13 -32.07
CA ARG A 34 5.74 -41.59 -32.01
C ARG A 34 6.19 -42.10 -33.37
N PRO A 35 7.00 -43.16 -33.41
CA PRO A 35 6.59 -44.40 -34.08
C PRO A 35 6.95 -45.60 -33.16
N GLY A 36 6.53 -46.84 -33.31
CA GLY A 36 5.89 -47.63 -34.36
C GLY A 36 6.15 -49.09 -33.96
N ARG A 37 5.16 -49.98 -34.13
CA ARG A 37 5.17 -51.40 -33.71
C ARG A 37 6.21 -52.25 -34.43
N GLU A 38 6.77 -53.24 -33.73
CA GLU A 38 7.00 -54.60 -34.25
C GLU A 38 6.96 -55.66 -33.13
N LYS A 39 6.67 -56.91 -33.52
CA LYS A 39 6.07 -58.02 -32.74
C LYS A 39 7.07 -59.01 -32.10
N GLN A 40 6.52 -59.81 -31.17
CA GLN A 40 6.89 -61.14 -30.63
C GLN A 40 7.21 -61.03 -29.12
N GLY A 41 6.67 -61.79 -28.17
CA GLY A 41 5.82 -62.98 -28.11
C GLY A 41 6.10 -63.66 -26.76
N GLY A 42 5.10 -64.19 -26.04
CA GLY A 42 5.32 -65.10 -24.90
C GLY A 42 4.72 -64.72 -23.55
N GLU A 43 3.50 -65.24 -23.31
CA GLU A 43 2.98 -65.86 -22.08
C GLU A 43 3.50 -65.43 -20.68
N ARG A 44 2.60 -65.00 -19.79
CA ARG A 44 1.95 -65.85 -18.76
C ARG A 44 1.00 -65.03 -17.87
N ARG A 45 -0.22 -65.54 -17.72
CA ARG A 45 -1.22 -65.11 -16.73
C ARG A 45 -0.82 -65.61 -15.34
N VAL A 46 -0.90 -64.73 -14.34
CA VAL A 46 -1.20 -65.10 -12.94
C VAL A 46 -2.18 -64.06 -12.37
N SER A 47 -3.26 -64.55 -11.79
CA SER A 47 -4.44 -63.83 -11.28
C SER A 47 -4.16 -63.03 -10.00
N PRO A 48 -5.00 -62.03 -9.65
CA PRO A 48 -4.87 -61.24 -8.42
C PRO A 48 -5.49 -61.97 -7.23
N GLY A 49 -4.77 -62.01 -6.11
CA GLY A 49 -5.24 -62.51 -4.82
C GLY A 49 -6.15 -61.49 -4.12
N ALA A 50 -7.34 -61.95 -3.74
CA ALA A 50 -8.27 -61.25 -2.86
C ALA A 50 -7.79 -61.36 -1.40
N GLY A 51 -7.64 -60.23 -0.72
CA GLY A 51 -7.41 -60.14 0.73
C GLY A 51 -8.70 -59.73 1.43
N GLY A 52 -9.22 -60.64 2.26
CA GLY A 52 -10.47 -60.48 3.01
C GLY A 52 -10.37 -59.50 4.17
N LEU A 53 -11.50 -58.84 4.40
CA LEU A 53 -11.82 -58.00 5.56
C LEU A 53 -12.03 -58.86 6.80
N GLY A 54 -11.44 -58.45 7.93
CA GLY A 54 -11.79 -58.90 9.29
C GLY A 54 -12.29 -57.71 10.12
N PRO A 55 -13.30 -57.87 10.99
CA PRO A 55 -13.85 -56.77 11.78
C PRO A 55 -13.12 -56.60 13.12
N ALA A 56 -13.05 -55.37 13.62
CA ALA A 56 -12.61 -55.00 14.97
C ALA A 56 -13.78 -54.40 15.78
N PRO A 57 -13.75 -54.45 17.12
CA PRO A 57 -14.93 -54.45 17.98
C PRO A 57 -15.35 -53.07 18.55
N GLU A 58 -16.59 -53.00 19.03
CA GLU A 58 -17.23 -51.87 19.73
C GLU A 58 -16.55 -51.51 21.08
N PRO A 59 -16.84 -50.30 21.60
CA PRO A 59 -17.07 -50.17 23.03
C PRO A 59 -18.32 -49.35 23.41
N HIS A 60 -19.19 -50.01 24.17
CA HIS A 60 -19.88 -49.62 25.40
C HIS A 60 -20.25 -48.14 25.70
N GLN A 61 -21.56 -47.92 25.87
CA GLN A 61 -22.15 -46.85 26.70
C GLN A 61 -22.02 -47.14 28.21
N PRO A 62 -22.08 -46.09 29.05
CA PRO A 62 -23.17 -45.97 30.03
C PRO A 62 -23.73 -44.53 30.03
N GLY A 63 -24.98 -44.22 30.35
CA GLY A 63 -25.91 -44.78 31.32
C GLY A 63 -26.42 -43.61 32.17
N SER A 64 -27.67 -43.19 31.96
CA SER A 64 -28.32 -42.06 32.62
C SER A 64 -28.65 -42.35 34.09
N LEU A 65 -28.53 -41.35 34.96
CA LEU A 65 -29.26 -41.28 36.24
C LEU A 65 -29.68 -39.83 36.51
N LYS A 66 -30.99 -39.66 36.69
CA LYS A 66 -31.68 -38.46 37.20
C LYS A 66 -31.84 -38.57 38.72
N THR A 67 -32.33 -37.45 39.29
CA THR A 67 -32.86 -37.18 40.64
C THR A 67 -31.77 -36.89 41.68
N GLU A 68 -31.85 -35.85 42.52
CA GLU A 68 -33.03 -35.33 43.21
C GLU A 68 -32.78 -33.92 43.79
N SER A 69 -33.87 -33.19 43.97
CA SER A 69 -34.01 -31.86 44.55
C SER A 69 -33.85 -31.83 46.08
N MET A 70 -33.31 -30.75 46.64
CA MET A 70 -33.62 -30.34 48.00
C MET A 70 -33.52 -28.81 48.16
N GLU A 71 -34.68 -28.18 48.34
CA GLU A 71 -34.84 -26.82 48.84
C GLU A 71 -34.45 -26.76 50.32
N ARG A 72 -33.86 -25.64 50.75
CA ARG A 72 -33.99 -25.17 52.12
C ARG A 72 -34.06 -23.65 52.15
N THR A 73 -35.24 -23.18 52.54
CA THR A 73 -35.58 -21.80 52.86
C THR A 73 -35.14 -21.50 54.29
N GLU A 74 -34.59 -20.31 54.56
CA GLU A 74 -34.74 -19.66 55.88
C GLU A 74 -34.63 -18.14 55.76
N ARG A 75 -35.58 -17.45 56.39
CA ARG A 75 -35.76 -15.99 56.49
C ARG A 75 -35.16 -15.47 57.80
N SER A 76 -34.79 -14.18 57.79
CA SER A 76 -34.91 -13.15 58.87
C SER A 76 -33.58 -12.42 59.12
N THR A 77 -33.47 -11.15 59.53
CA THR A 77 -34.29 -9.93 59.56
C THR A 77 -33.31 -8.77 59.82
N SER A 78 -33.65 -7.58 59.31
CA SER A 78 -33.32 -6.21 59.79
C SER A 78 -31.87 -5.77 60.07
N GLY A 79 -31.46 -4.68 59.41
CA GLY A 79 -30.34 -3.85 59.84
C GLY A 79 -30.07 -2.73 58.83
N ARG A 80 -30.66 -1.56 59.06
CA ARG A 80 -30.55 -0.35 58.23
C ARG A 80 -29.38 0.47 58.76
N GLU A 81 -28.32 0.65 57.99
CA GLU A 81 -27.36 1.75 58.20
C GLU A 81 -26.81 2.23 56.86
N MET A 82 -27.06 3.51 56.59
CA MET A 82 -26.46 4.27 55.49
C MET A 82 -25.01 4.57 55.86
N ASN A 83 -24.07 4.21 55.00
CA ASN A 83 -22.81 4.93 54.88
C ASN A 83 -22.31 4.82 53.43
N GLY A 84 -22.10 5.98 52.81
CA GLY A 84 -21.59 6.09 51.47
C GLY A 84 -20.12 5.69 51.41
N THR A 85 -19.79 4.80 50.49
CA THR A 85 -18.42 4.51 50.09
C THR A 85 -18.37 4.36 48.59
N MET A 86 -17.39 5.04 48.00
CA MET A 86 -17.01 5.02 46.60
C MET A 86 -17.12 3.61 46.00
N ALA A 87 -17.70 3.53 44.81
CA ALA A 87 -17.80 2.30 44.04
C ALA A 87 -16.38 1.79 43.73
N ASP A 88 -15.97 0.80 44.50
CA ASP A 88 -14.78 -0.01 44.30
C ASP A 88 -14.82 -0.62 42.89
N THR A 89 -13.87 -0.18 42.06
CA THR A 89 -13.76 -0.63 40.68
C THR A 89 -13.16 -2.03 40.71
N LYS A 90 -14.02 -3.05 40.86
CA LYS A 90 -13.65 -4.45 40.64
C LYS A 90 -12.94 -4.55 39.29
N THR A 91 -11.64 -4.85 39.34
CA THR A 91 -10.81 -5.25 38.20
C THR A 91 -11.47 -6.44 37.50
N ARG A 92 -12.16 -6.19 36.39
CA ARG A 92 -12.60 -7.24 35.46
C ARG A 92 -11.33 -7.88 34.88
N SER A 93 -10.98 -9.07 35.33
CA SER A 93 -9.80 -9.81 34.89
C SER A 93 -10.04 -10.63 33.60
N GLY A 94 -10.88 -10.13 32.68
CA GLY A 94 -11.25 -10.84 31.44
C GLY A 94 -11.07 -9.94 30.21
N SER A 95 -10.76 -10.54 29.07
CA SER A 95 -10.75 -9.85 27.76
C SER A 95 -12.17 -9.41 27.40
N ASP A 96 -12.32 -8.19 26.87
CA ASP A 96 -13.60 -7.72 26.36
C ASP A 96 -13.97 -8.41 25.05
N GLU A 97 -15.27 -8.43 24.72
CA GLU A 97 -15.76 -8.96 23.45
C GLU A 97 -15.59 -7.92 22.32
N LEU A 98 -14.97 -8.34 21.23
CA LEU A 98 -14.88 -7.55 20.00
C LEU A 98 -16.13 -7.78 19.15
N ILE A 99 -16.91 -6.71 18.92
CA ILE A 99 -18.15 -6.75 18.14
C ILE A 99 -17.97 -5.92 16.88
N PHE A 100 -18.18 -6.53 15.72
CA PHE A 100 -18.15 -5.87 14.41
C PHE A 100 -19.05 -6.61 13.42
N PHE A 101 -19.19 -6.10 12.21
CA PHE A 101 -20.05 -6.71 11.19
C PHE A 101 -19.27 -7.04 9.93
N VAL A 102 -19.62 -8.15 9.28
CA VAL A 102 -19.13 -8.51 7.94
C VAL A 102 -20.34 -8.83 7.07
N HIS A 103 -20.52 -8.09 5.97
CA HIS A 103 -21.67 -8.24 5.05
C HIS A 103 -23.03 -8.18 5.75
N GLY A 104 -23.16 -7.33 6.77
CA GLY A 104 -24.39 -7.20 7.56
C GLY A 104 -24.60 -8.28 8.63
N LYS A 105 -23.73 -9.30 8.71
CA LYS A 105 -23.74 -10.31 9.76
C LYS A 105 -22.91 -9.85 10.96
N LYS A 106 -23.48 -9.91 12.16
CA LYS A 106 -22.79 -9.63 13.42
C LYS A 106 -21.74 -10.70 13.71
N ILE A 107 -20.54 -10.25 14.05
CA ILE A 107 -19.42 -11.06 14.54
C ILE A 107 -19.16 -10.65 15.98
N VAL A 108 -19.03 -11.66 16.85
CA VAL A 108 -18.65 -11.50 18.26
C VAL A 108 -17.43 -12.37 18.50
N GLU A 109 -16.27 -11.75 18.62
CA GLU A 109 -15.01 -12.41 18.92
C GLU A 109 -14.68 -12.22 20.40
N LYS A 110 -14.61 -13.33 21.13
CA LYS A 110 -14.42 -13.31 22.60
C LYS A 110 -12.96 -13.22 23.00
N ASN A 111 -12.05 -13.68 22.13
CA ASN A 111 -10.63 -13.76 22.41
C ASN A 111 -9.86 -13.13 21.24
N ALA A 112 -10.08 -11.83 21.03
CA ALA A 112 -9.43 -11.10 19.95
C ALA A 112 -7.93 -10.93 20.25
N ASP A 113 -7.08 -11.53 19.42
CA ASP A 113 -5.63 -11.36 19.50
C ASP A 113 -5.20 -10.01 18.87
N PRO A 114 -4.49 -9.13 19.61
CA PRO A 114 -3.95 -7.88 19.09
C PRO A 114 -3.02 -8.00 17.87
N GLU A 115 -2.38 -9.16 17.68
CA GLU A 115 -1.52 -9.41 16.51
C GLU A 115 -2.31 -9.87 15.27
N MET A 116 -3.60 -10.19 15.42
CA MET A 116 -4.42 -10.68 14.32
C MET A 116 -4.82 -9.55 13.37
N THR A 117 -4.58 -9.74 12.08
CA THR A 117 -5.02 -8.81 11.04
C THR A 117 -6.43 -9.16 10.55
N LEU A 118 -7.15 -8.17 10.04
CA LEU A 118 -8.45 -8.38 9.39
C LEU A 118 -8.33 -9.38 8.24
N LEU A 119 -7.27 -9.31 7.43
CA LEU A 119 -7.07 -10.22 6.31
C LEU A 119 -6.98 -11.68 6.78
N THR A 120 -6.20 -11.94 7.82
CA THR A 120 -6.08 -13.28 8.40
C THR A 120 -7.43 -13.76 8.93
N TYR A 121 -8.18 -12.88 9.61
CA TYR A 121 -9.51 -13.23 10.14
C TYR A 121 -10.50 -13.58 9.03
N LEU A 122 -10.60 -12.75 7.99
CA LEU A 122 -11.49 -12.97 6.84
C LEU A 122 -11.21 -14.33 6.19
N ARG A 123 -9.94 -14.62 5.89
CA ARG A 123 -9.55 -15.84 5.15
C ARG A 123 -9.62 -17.09 6.01
N ARG A 124 -9.08 -17.04 7.24
CA ARG A 124 -8.84 -18.23 8.07
C ARG A 124 -9.95 -18.52 9.08
N LYS A 125 -10.67 -17.50 9.55
CA LYS A 125 -11.79 -17.68 10.51
C LYS A 125 -13.15 -17.66 9.81
N LEU A 126 -13.33 -16.77 8.83
CA LEU A 126 -14.62 -16.63 8.13
C LEU A 126 -14.69 -17.39 6.78
N GLY A 127 -13.56 -17.89 6.27
CA GLY A 127 -13.52 -18.56 4.96
C GLY A 127 -13.80 -17.66 3.76
N LEU A 128 -13.72 -16.33 3.95
CA LEU A 128 -13.91 -15.32 2.89
C LEU A 128 -12.58 -15.07 2.20
N THR A 129 -12.32 -15.85 1.15
CA THR A 129 -11.01 -15.89 0.48
C THR A 129 -10.89 -14.93 -0.70
N GLY A 130 -11.94 -14.18 -1.06
CA GLY A 130 -11.91 -13.20 -2.15
C GLY A 130 -10.92 -12.06 -1.91
N THR A 131 -10.73 -11.63 -0.65
CA THR A 131 -9.67 -10.68 -0.28
C THR A 131 -8.31 -11.40 -0.24
N LYS A 132 -7.31 -10.88 -0.96
CA LYS A 132 -6.04 -11.59 -1.23
C LYS A 132 -4.83 -10.99 -0.49
N LEU A 133 -3.86 -11.85 -0.15
CA LEU A 133 -2.55 -11.43 0.35
C LEU A 133 -1.57 -11.26 -0.82
N GLY A 134 -1.14 -10.03 -1.11
CA GLY A 134 -0.15 -9.74 -2.16
C GLY A 134 1.25 -9.38 -1.63
N CYS A 135 1.34 -8.50 -0.62
CA CYS A 135 2.62 -7.99 -0.11
C CYS A 135 2.71 -7.87 1.42
N ALA A 136 1.59 -7.80 2.15
CA ALA A 136 1.53 -7.56 3.60
C ALA A 136 2.03 -6.18 4.10
N GLU A 137 2.35 -5.25 3.19
CA GLU A 137 2.92 -3.93 3.55
C GLU A 137 2.09 -2.73 3.04
N GLY A 138 0.91 -3.00 2.46
CA GLY A 138 -0.03 -1.95 2.04
C GLY A 138 0.15 -1.44 0.60
N GLY A 139 1.30 -1.65 -0.04
CA GLY A 139 1.62 -1.09 -1.37
C GLY A 139 1.01 -1.78 -2.60
N CYS A 140 0.27 -2.90 -2.45
CA CYS A 140 -0.31 -3.60 -3.62
C CYS A 140 -1.83 -3.48 -3.75
N GLY A 141 -2.55 -3.17 -2.67
CA GLY A 141 -4.01 -3.06 -2.68
C GLY A 141 -4.79 -4.36 -2.95
N ALA A 142 -4.15 -5.53 -3.10
CA ALA A 142 -4.86 -6.80 -3.33
C ALA A 142 -5.77 -7.21 -2.16
N CYS A 143 -5.49 -6.68 -0.97
CA CYS A 143 -6.26 -6.89 0.26
C CYS A 143 -7.26 -5.75 0.57
N THR A 144 -7.57 -4.88 -0.40
CA THR A 144 -8.49 -3.76 -0.15
C THR A 144 -9.88 -4.27 0.24
N VAL A 145 -10.42 -3.71 1.31
CA VAL A 145 -11.81 -3.88 1.76
C VAL A 145 -12.38 -2.50 2.09
N MET A 146 -13.70 -2.37 2.18
CA MET A 146 -14.34 -1.13 2.64
C MET A 146 -14.75 -1.27 4.11
N LEU A 147 -14.39 -0.28 4.92
CA LEU A 147 -14.90 -0.11 6.28
C LEU A 147 -15.98 0.96 6.29
N SER A 148 -17.02 0.72 7.08
CA SER A 148 -18.09 1.69 7.32
C SER A 148 -18.25 1.93 8.82
N ARG A 149 -18.34 3.20 9.22
CA ARG A 149 -18.49 3.61 10.62
C ARG A 149 -19.48 4.75 10.75
N PHE A 150 -20.34 4.67 11.76
CA PHE A 150 -21.22 5.77 12.13
C PHE A 150 -20.53 6.68 13.15
N GLN A 151 -20.33 7.94 12.81
CA GLN A 151 -19.81 8.95 13.71
C GLN A 151 -20.96 9.60 14.48
N THR A 152 -20.98 9.42 15.80
CA THR A 152 -22.05 9.93 16.66
C THR A 152 -22.06 11.45 16.81
N HIS A 153 -20.89 12.09 16.80
CA HIS A 153 -20.77 13.55 16.97
C HIS A 153 -21.24 14.32 15.73
N THR A 154 -20.93 13.84 14.51
CA THR A 154 -21.38 14.45 13.25
C THR A 154 -22.69 13.88 12.74
N GLN A 155 -23.18 12.76 13.30
CA GLN A 155 -24.30 11.96 12.78
C GLN A 155 -24.08 11.51 11.32
N GLN A 156 -22.82 11.34 10.90
CA GLN A 156 -22.46 10.93 9.55
C GLN A 156 -22.06 9.46 9.46
N LEU A 157 -22.43 8.83 8.35
CA LEU A 157 -21.93 7.52 7.97
C LEU A 157 -20.71 7.70 7.06
N LEU A 158 -19.57 7.15 7.48
CA LEU A 158 -18.34 7.18 6.70
C LEU A 158 -18.10 5.85 6.02
N HIS A 159 -17.63 5.89 4.77
CA HIS A 159 -17.19 4.74 3.99
C HIS A 159 -15.75 4.98 3.50
N TYR A 160 -14.84 4.05 3.76
CA TYR A 160 -13.45 4.22 3.32
C TYR A 160 -12.78 2.89 3.03
N ALA A 161 -11.96 2.87 1.97
CA ALA A 161 -11.15 1.72 1.59
C ALA A 161 -9.93 1.60 2.53
N VAL A 162 -9.57 0.38 2.92
CA VAL A 162 -8.39 0.08 3.76
C VAL A 162 -7.68 -1.19 3.31
N ASN A 163 -6.40 -1.33 3.65
CA ASN A 163 -5.66 -2.57 3.47
C ASN A 163 -5.94 -3.54 4.63
N ALA A 164 -6.65 -4.64 4.39
CA ALA A 164 -6.96 -5.61 5.43
C ALA A 164 -5.71 -6.29 6.03
N CYS A 165 -4.58 -6.32 5.32
CA CYS A 165 -3.33 -6.88 5.83
C CYS A 165 -2.66 -6.05 6.94
N LEU A 166 -3.01 -4.77 7.07
CA LEU A 166 -2.46 -3.88 8.08
C LEU A 166 -3.49 -3.46 9.13
N ALA A 167 -4.79 -3.67 8.91
CA ALA A 167 -5.83 -3.37 9.88
C ALA A 167 -5.82 -4.40 11.03
N PRO A 168 -5.46 -4.00 12.28
CA PRO A 168 -5.58 -4.88 13.43
C PRO A 168 -7.05 -5.24 13.65
N LEU A 169 -7.35 -6.50 13.95
CA LEU A 169 -8.71 -6.94 14.22
C LEU A 169 -9.32 -6.16 15.40
N CYS A 170 -8.52 -5.92 16.45
CA CYS A 170 -8.91 -5.18 17.65
C CYS A 170 -9.35 -3.73 17.39
N SER A 171 -8.96 -3.10 16.26
CA SER A 171 -9.37 -1.73 15.95
C SER A 171 -10.77 -1.62 15.35
N LEU A 172 -11.42 -2.75 15.06
CA LEU A 172 -12.68 -2.82 14.31
C LEU A 172 -13.93 -2.85 15.18
N HIS A 173 -13.80 -2.59 16.49
CA HIS A 173 -14.95 -2.54 17.38
C HIS A 173 -15.98 -1.51 16.86
N LEU A 174 -17.22 -1.97 16.70
CA LEU A 174 -18.34 -1.22 16.12
C LEU A 174 -18.11 -0.72 14.67
N VAL A 175 -17.41 -1.50 13.84
CA VAL A 175 -17.20 -1.24 12.41
C VAL A 175 -17.95 -2.27 11.56
N ALA A 176 -18.41 -1.87 10.37
CA ALA A 176 -18.92 -2.78 9.35
C ALA A 176 -17.90 -2.95 8.21
N VAL A 177 -17.54 -4.20 7.93
CA VAL A 177 -16.62 -4.61 6.87
C VAL A 177 -17.40 -5.10 5.66
N THR A 178 -17.04 -4.58 4.49
CA THR A 178 -17.52 -5.07 3.19
C THR A 178 -16.32 -5.55 2.37
N THR A 179 -16.39 -6.79 1.89
CA THR A 179 -15.39 -7.40 0.99
C THR A 179 -16.01 -7.61 -0.40
N VAL A 180 -15.24 -8.17 -1.33
CA VAL A 180 -15.67 -8.39 -2.72
C VAL A 180 -16.91 -9.30 -2.82
N GLU A 181 -17.02 -10.29 -1.95
CA GLU A 181 -18.15 -11.21 -1.88
C GLU A 181 -19.42 -10.52 -1.36
N GLY A 182 -19.26 -9.44 -0.59
CA GLY A 182 -20.35 -8.72 0.05
C GLY A 182 -21.14 -7.82 -0.88
N ILE A 183 -20.58 -7.45 -2.05
CA ILE A 183 -21.23 -6.55 -3.01
C ILE A 183 -21.94 -7.30 -4.14
N GLY A 184 -21.59 -8.56 -4.38
CA GLY A 184 -22.15 -9.37 -5.46
C GLY A 184 -21.39 -10.68 -5.68
N SER A 185 -22.01 -11.62 -6.40
CA SER A 185 -21.44 -12.93 -6.76
C SER A 185 -22.02 -13.41 -8.09
N VAL A 186 -21.38 -14.39 -8.73
CA VAL A 186 -21.84 -15.02 -9.97
C VAL A 186 -23.15 -15.78 -9.75
N ALA A 187 -23.34 -16.41 -8.58
CA ALA A 187 -24.58 -17.10 -8.23
C ALA A 187 -25.74 -16.15 -7.95
N ARG A 188 -25.45 -14.89 -7.60
CA ARG A 188 -26.43 -13.83 -7.38
C ARG A 188 -26.31 -12.80 -8.52
N LYS A 189 -26.72 -11.56 -8.24
CA LYS A 189 -26.50 -10.45 -9.15
C LYS A 189 -25.07 -9.92 -8.94
N LEU A 190 -24.34 -9.72 -10.04
CA LEU A 190 -23.07 -9.00 -10.02
C LEU A 190 -23.31 -7.52 -9.71
N HIS A 191 -22.43 -6.94 -8.90
CA HIS A 191 -22.39 -5.49 -8.78
C HIS A 191 -21.90 -4.88 -10.11
N PRO A 192 -22.38 -3.71 -10.56
CA PRO A 192 -21.88 -3.05 -11.78
C PRO A 192 -20.34 -2.90 -11.81
N VAL A 193 -19.71 -2.67 -10.67
CA VAL A 193 -18.22 -2.61 -10.57
C VAL A 193 -17.56 -3.96 -10.89
N GLN A 194 -18.18 -5.08 -10.55
CA GLN A 194 -17.67 -6.42 -10.87
C GLN A 194 -17.92 -6.77 -12.34
N GLU A 195 -19.10 -6.42 -12.85
CA GLU A 195 -19.48 -6.67 -14.24
C GLU A 195 -18.56 -5.92 -15.22
N ARG A 196 -18.40 -4.60 -15.03
CA ARG A 196 -17.68 -3.75 -15.98
C ARG A 196 -16.21 -4.11 -16.09
N ILE A 197 -15.51 -4.38 -14.99
CA ILE A 197 -14.11 -4.78 -15.03
C ILE A 197 -13.90 -6.13 -15.72
N ALA A 198 -14.84 -7.06 -15.57
CA ALA A 198 -14.77 -8.35 -16.21
C ALA A 198 -15.04 -8.24 -17.72
N LYS A 199 -16.18 -7.64 -18.11
CA LYS A 199 -16.58 -7.48 -19.52
C LYS A 199 -15.61 -6.59 -20.31
N ALA A 200 -14.99 -5.59 -19.69
CA ALA A 200 -14.00 -4.72 -20.32
C ALA A 200 -12.59 -5.33 -20.42
N HIS A 201 -12.43 -6.63 -20.16
CA HIS A 201 -11.14 -7.34 -20.18
C HIS A 201 -10.13 -6.79 -19.16
N GLY A 202 -10.61 -6.19 -18.08
CA GLY A 202 -9.82 -5.64 -16.99
C GLY A 202 -9.24 -6.70 -16.03
N SER A 203 -9.54 -7.98 -16.25
CA SER A 203 -9.07 -9.10 -15.44
C SER A 203 -8.44 -10.20 -16.30
N GLN A 204 -7.16 -10.49 -16.03
CA GLN A 204 -6.40 -11.58 -16.66
C GLN A 204 -6.12 -12.71 -15.64
N CYS A 205 -5.03 -12.61 -14.87
CA CYS A 205 -4.76 -13.59 -13.81
C CYS A 205 -5.81 -13.55 -12.69
N GLY A 206 -6.42 -12.38 -12.46
CA GLY A 206 -7.51 -12.15 -11.51
C GLY A 206 -7.13 -11.84 -10.07
N PHE A 207 -5.87 -11.99 -9.68
CA PHE A 207 -5.46 -11.92 -8.27
C PHE A 207 -5.61 -10.52 -7.65
N CYS A 208 -5.37 -9.46 -8.45
CA CYS A 208 -5.55 -8.07 -8.01
C CYS A 208 -6.99 -7.56 -8.14
N THR A 209 -7.84 -8.27 -8.89
CA THR A 209 -9.18 -7.81 -9.29
C THR A 209 -10.08 -7.52 -8.08
N PRO A 210 -10.15 -8.36 -7.02
CA PRO A 210 -10.93 -8.05 -5.82
C PRO A 210 -10.54 -6.73 -5.17
N GLY A 211 -9.24 -6.46 -5.03
CA GLY A 211 -8.75 -5.23 -4.42
C GLY A 211 -9.09 -3.98 -5.24
N ILE A 212 -9.03 -4.07 -6.56
CA ILE A 212 -9.39 -2.98 -7.49
C ILE A 212 -10.90 -2.73 -7.47
N VAL A 213 -11.70 -3.81 -7.48
CA VAL A 213 -13.16 -3.75 -7.34
C VAL A 213 -13.53 -3.02 -6.05
N MET A 214 -12.90 -3.35 -4.92
CA MET A 214 -13.21 -2.71 -3.65
C MET A 214 -12.77 -1.25 -3.57
N SER A 215 -11.68 -0.86 -4.23
CA SER A 215 -11.29 0.55 -4.34
C SER A 215 -12.33 1.35 -5.14
N MET A 216 -12.76 0.84 -6.30
CA MET A 216 -13.77 1.50 -7.13
C MET A 216 -15.14 1.54 -6.42
N TYR A 217 -15.50 0.46 -5.74
CA TYR A 217 -16.72 0.40 -4.95
C TYR A 217 -16.73 1.46 -3.83
N ALA A 218 -15.65 1.56 -3.06
CA ALA A 218 -15.53 2.57 -2.01
C ALA A 218 -15.57 4.00 -2.58
N LEU A 219 -15.01 4.24 -3.77
CA LEU A 219 -15.14 5.52 -4.47
C LEU A 219 -16.61 5.83 -4.79
N LEU A 220 -17.34 4.92 -5.45
CA LEU A 220 -18.75 5.13 -5.81
C LEU A 220 -19.67 5.33 -4.60
N ARG A 221 -19.35 4.70 -3.47
CA ARG A 221 -20.08 4.88 -2.21
C ARG A 221 -19.93 6.28 -1.60
N ASN A 222 -18.88 7.01 -1.96
CA ASN A 222 -18.65 8.40 -1.52
C ASN A 222 -18.96 9.43 -2.61
N ASN A 223 -18.79 9.07 -3.88
CA ASN A 223 -19.09 9.91 -5.03
C ASN A 223 -19.71 9.04 -6.15
N PRO A 224 -21.05 9.01 -6.28
CA PRO A 224 -21.75 8.21 -7.29
C PRO A 224 -21.45 8.60 -8.74
N THR A 225 -20.90 9.79 -8.98
CA THR A 225 -20.58 10.33 -10.32
C THR A 225 -19.16 10.89 -10.35
N PRO A 226 -18.12 10.03 -10.23
CA PRO A 226 -16.74 10.47 -10.10
C PRO A 226 -16.18 11.08 -11.38
N LYS A 227 -15.10 11.85 -11.26
CA LYS A 227 -14.25 12.26 -12.39
C LYS A 227 -13.16 11.21 -12.61
N MET A 228 -12.49 11.27 -13.77
CA MET A 228 -11.31 10.43 -14.04
C MET A 228 -10.22 10.59 -12.96
N ALA A 229 -9.98 11.83 -12.50
CA ALA A 229 -8.99 12.10 -11.45
C ALA A 229 -9.32 11.40 -10.12
N ASP A 230 -10.60 11.33 -9.73
CA ASP A 230 -11.03 10.65 -8.50
C ASP A 230 -10.76 9.13 -8.59
N MET A 231 -10.96 8.57 -9.79
CA MET A 231 -10.70 7.16 -10.08
C MET A 231 -9.20 6.85 -10.09
N GLU A 232 -8.37 7.71 -10.70
CA GLU A 232 -6.92 7.60 -10.65
C GLU A 232 -6.39 7.68 -9.21
N GLU A 233 -6.91 8.60 -8.39
CA GLU A 233 -6.58 8.70 -6.97
C GLU A 233 -6.95 7.41 -6.20
N ALA A 234 -8.16 6.88 -6.44
CA ALA A 234 -8.63 5.65 -5.80
C ALA A 234 -7.76 4.41 -6.11
N PHE A 235 -7.06 4.41 -7.24
CA PHE A 235 -6.20 3.29 -7.67
C PHE A 235 -4.70 3.48 -7.40
N GLN A 236 -4.27 4.61 -6.82
CA GLN A 236 -2.86 4.85 -6.46
C GLN A 236 -2.26 3.71 -5.63
N GLY A 237 -3.07 3.06 -4.78
CA GLY A 237 -2.65 1.95 -3.92
C GLY A 237 -2.93 0.56 -4.48
N ASN A 238 -3.26 0.40 -5.76
CA ASN A 238 -3.61 -0.89 -6.38
C ASN A 238 -2.63 -1.25 -7.51
N LEU A 239 -1.97 -2.41 -7.39
CA LEU A 239 -1.03 -2.88 -8.40
C LEU A 239 -1.60 -4.02 -9.25
N CYS A 240 -1.42 -3.93 -10.57
CA CYS A 240 -1.71 -4.99 -11.52
C CYS A 240 -0.48 -5.28 -12.39
N ARG A 241 -0.09 -6.56 -12.47
CA ARG A 241 1.08 -6.98 -13.27
C ARG A 241 0.73 -7.47 -14.69
N CYS A 242 -0.54 -7.76 -14.96
CA CYS A 242 -0.96 -8.43 -16.19
C CYS A 242 -1.59 -7.49 -17.22
N THR A 243 -2.48 -6.59 -16.79
CA THR A 243 -3.36 -5.86 -17.73
C THR A 243 -2.76 -4.59 -18.31
N GLY A 244 -1.68 -4.07 -17.73
CA GLY A 244 -1.17 -2.74 -18.06
C GLY A 244 -2.16 -1.61 -17.73
N TYR A 245 -3.13 -1.85 -16.83
CA TYR A 245 -4.17 -0.93 -16.34
C TYR A 245 -5.21 -0.42 -17.36
N ARG A 246 -4.85 -0.25 -18.63
CA ARG A 246 -5.71 0.32 -19.67
C ARG A 246 -7.16 -0.23 -19.66
N PRO A 247 -7.41 -1.55 -19.75
CA PRO A 247 -8.79 -2.06 -19.78
C PRO A 247 -9.57 -1.86 -18.47
N ILE A 248 -8.87 -1.74 -17.33
CA ILE A 248 -9.51 -1.45 -16.03
C ILE A 248 -10.03 -0.01 -16.04
N LEU A 249 -9.17 0.94 -16.42
CA LEU A 249 -9.53 2.36 -16.48
C LEU A 249 -10.62 2.60 -17.53
N GLU A 250 -10.54 1.93 -18.69
CA GLU A 250 -11.54 2.06 -19.76
C GLU A 250 -12.91 1.51 -19.35
N GLY A 251 -12.94 0.34 -18.71
CA GLY A 251 -14.19 -0.24 -18.19
C GLY A 251 -14.85 0.66 -17.14
N TYR A 252 -14.07 1.22 -16.22
CA TYR A 252 -14.59 2.08 -15.15
C TYR A 252 -14.78 3.55 -15.53
N LYS A 253 -14.16 4.03 -16.60
CA LYS A 253 -14.43 5.35 -17.17
C LYS A 253 -15.92 5.55 -17.42
N THR A 254 -16.66 4.50 -17.74
CA THR A 254 -18.12 4.49 -17.92
C THR A 254 -18.94 4.86 -16.68
N PHE A 255 -18.34 4.93 -15.49
CA PHE A 255 -18.97 5.50 -14.29
C PHE A 255 -18.76 7.02 -14.17
N THR A 256 -17.83 7.59 -14.95
CA THR A 256 -17.44 9.00 -14.80
C THR A 256 -18.37 9.94 -15.56
N VAL A 257 -18.41 11.21 -15.13
CA VAL A 257 -19.20 12.29 -15.77
C VAL A 257 -18.99 12.44 -17.28
N ASN A 258 -17.80 12.08 -17.79
CA ASN A 258 -17.45 12.17 -19.21
C ASN A 258 -17.43 10.81 -19.94
N GLY A 259 -17.82 9.73 -19.26
CA GLY A 259 -17.80 8.36 -19.79
C GLY A 259 -19.15 7.84 -20.27
N GLY A 260 -20.19 8.68 -20.29
CA GLY A 260 -21.48 8.33 -20.85
C GLY A 260 -21.53 8.58 -22.35
N CYS A 261 -21.98 7.58 -23.13
CA CYS A 261 -22.60 7.81 -24.43
C CYS A 261 -23.92 8.62 -24.27
N CYS A 262 -24.48 8.70 -23.04
CA CYS A 262 -25.60 9.58 -22.71
C CYS A 262 -25.41 10.20 -21.32
N GLY A 263 -24.81 11.39 -21.26
CA GLY A 263 -24.92 12.26 -20.10
C GLY A 263 -26.31 12.89 -20.03
N SER A 264 -27.30 12.18 -19.48
CA SER A 264 -28.62 12.76 -19.19
C SER A 264 -29.16 12.29 -17.86
N ARG A 265 -29.51 13.28 -17.04
CA ARG A 265 -30.18 13.20 -15.75
C ARG A 265 -31.37 12.25 -15.79
N GLY A 266 -31.48 11.37 -14.80
CA GLY A 266 -32.76 10.76 -14.45
C GLY A 266 -33.73 11.83 -13.97
N ARG A 267 -34.57 12.34 -14.86
CA ARG A 267 -35.95 12.77 -14.61
C ARG A 267 -36.77 12.59 -15.89
N GLU A 268 -37.64 11.59 -15.83
CA GLU A 268 -38.87 11.37 -16.58
C GLU A 268 -38.84 11.43 -18.13
N ASN A 269 -39.23 10.29 -18.70
CA ASN A 269 -39.65 10.03 -20.09
C ASN A 269 -38.58 10.06 -21.19
N GLY A 270 -38.54 8.96 -21.94
CA GLY A 270 -37.52 8.61 -22.91
C GLY A 270 -37.34 9.61 -24.05
N CYS A 271 -36.19 9.55 -24.71
CA CYS A 271 -35.95 10.35 -25.91
C CYS A 271 -35.04 9.61 -26.90
N CYS A 272 -35.66 8.68 -27.64
CA CYS A 272 -35.51 8.73 -29.08
C CYS A 272 -36.47 9.83 -29.60
N MET A 273 -36.00 10.62 -30.59
CA MET A 273 -36.71 11.59 -31.46
C MET A 273 -36.53 13.09 -31.16
N THR A 274 -35.76 13.72 -32.07
CA THR A 274 -35.97 15.03 -32.75
C THR A 274 -36.42 16.27 -31.96
N ASN A 275 -35.59 17.32 -31.98
CA ASN A 275 -35.93 18.60 -32.62
C ASN A 275 -34.70 19.51 -32.81
N GLY A 276 -34.62 20.13 -33.99
CA GLY A 276 -33.42 20.82 -34.47
C GLY A 276 -33.24 22.25 -33.98
N ASN A 277 -31.98 22.69 -33.98
CA ASN A 277 -31.57 23.93 -34.61
C ASN A 277 -30.07 23.85 -34.93
N GLY A 278 -29.71 24.31 -36.12
CA GLY A 278 -28.49 23.96 -36.82
C GLY A 278 -27.18 24.33 -36.13
N VAL A 279 -26.31 23.34 -36.02
CA VAL A 279 -24.85 23.47 -36.15
C VAL A 279 -24.38 22.31 -37.01
N GLU A 280 -23.44 22.59 -37.89
CA GLU A 280 -23.06 21.80 -39.06
C GLU A 280 -22.70 20.34 -38.73
N LYS A 281 -23.22 19.44 -39.57
CA LYS A 281 -22.85 18.02 -39.63
C LYS A 281 -21.38 17.88 -40.00
N THR A 282 -20.51 17.72 -39.00
CA THR A 282 -19.38 16.78 -39.16
C THR A 282 -19.93 15.40 -38.85
N SER A 283 -19.99 14.58 -39.89
CA SER A 283 -20.37 13.16 -39.83
C SER A 283 -19.67 12.47 -38.68
N GLU A 284 -20.45 12.05 -37.69
CA GLU A 284 -20.13 10.91 -36.84
C GLU A 284 -19.90 9.73 -37.79
N GLU A 285 -18.63 9.43 -38.07
CA GLU A 285 -18.28 8.15 -38.66
C GLU A 285 -18.66 7.08 -37.64
N ASP A 286 -19.69 6.31 -37.98
CA ASP A 286 -20.09 5.07 -37.33
C ASP A 286 -18.85 4.28 -36.88
N VAL A 287 -18.58 4.27 -35.58
CA VAL A 287 -17.72 3.24 -35.00
C VAL A 287 -18.50 1.95 -35.18
N ASP A 288 -18.15 1.19 -36.22
CA ASP A 288 -18.74 -0.11 -36.51
C ASP A 288 -18.67 -0.96 -35.22
N GLU A 289 -19.82 -1.18 -34.56
CA GLU A 289 -19.96 -1.94 -33.31
C GLU A 289 -19.26 -3.32 -33.41
N THR A 290 -19.04 -3.81 -34.63
CA THR A 290 -18.33 -5.06 -34.90
C THR A 290 -16.83 -5.06 -34.56
N THR A 291 -16.24 -3.90 -34.18
CA THR A 291 -14.80 -3.76 -33.86
C THR A 291 -14.49 -3.34 -32.43
N ALA A 292 -15.49 -3.14 -31.57
CA ALA A 292 -15.26 -2.82 -30.16
C ALA A 292 -14.89 -4.08 -29.34
N LEU A 293 -13.95 -3.94 -28.40
CA LEU A 293 -13.57 -5.05 -27.51
C LEU A 293 -14.69 -5.47 -26.54
N PHE A 294 -15.58 -4.53 -26.20
CA PHE A 294 -16.75 -4.76 -25.35
C PHE A 294 -17.83 -3.73 -25.67
N SER A 295 -19.09 -4.06 -25.42
CA SER A 295 -20.20 -3.13 -25.55
C SER A 295 -20.52 -2.47 -24.21
N THR A 296 -20.67 -1.14 -24.20
CA THR A 296 -21.10 -0.39 -23.02
C THR A 296 -22.61 -0.45 -22.80
N THR A 297 -23.39 -0.79 -23.82
CA THR A 297 -24.86 -0.96 -23.72
C THR A 297 -25.26 -2.19 -22.91
N ASP A 298 -24.34 -3.15 -22.78
CA ASP A 298 -24.53 -4.38 -22.00
C ASP A 298 -24.31 -4.18 -20.49
N PHE A 299 -23.94 -2.98 -20.04
CA PHE A 299 -23.64 -2.71 -18.64
C PHE A 299 -24.90 -2.36 -17.85
N ALA A 300 -25.08 -3.00 -16.70
CA ALA A 300 -26.11 -2.60 -15.76
C ALA A 300 -25.85 -1.17 -15.27
N PRO A 301 -26.92 -0.35 -15.13
CA PRO A 301 -26.80 0.96 -14.51
C PRO A 301 -26.43 0.81 -13.04
N PHE A 302 -25.70 1.79 -12.51
CA PHE A 302 -25.43 1.89 -11.08
C PHE A 302 -26.62 2.52 -10.37
N ASP A 303 -27.12 1.84 -9.34
CA ASP A 303 -28.22 2.33 -8.50
C ASP A 303 -27.76 2.40 -7.04
N PRO A 304 -27.41 3.60 -6.52
CA PRO A 304 -26.96 3.78 -5.14
C PRO A 304 -27.98 3.35 -4.07
N THR A 305 -29.26 3.20 -4.43
CA THR A 305 -30.32 2.82 -3.47
C THR A 305 -30.33 1.31 -3.17
N GLN A 306 -29.70 0.51 -4.02
CA GLN A 306 -29.61 -0.95 -3.88
C GLN A 306 -28.35 -1.41 -3.14
N GLU A 307 -27.59 -0.45 -2.60
CA GLU A 307 -26.35 -0.72 -1.88
C GLU A 307 -26.58 -1.42 -0.55
N VAL A 308 -25.55 -2.14 -0.09
CA VAL A 308 -25.57 -2.78 1.23
C VAL A 308 -25.81 -1.72 2.31
N ILE A 309 -26.95 -1.87 3.00
CA ILE A 309 -27.34 -0.97 4.09
C ILE A 309 -26.34 -1.06 5.24
N PHE A 310 -26.14 0.06 5.93
CA PHE A 310 -25.40 0.03 7.19
C PHE A 310 -26.21 -0.75 8.24
N PRO A 311 -25.60 -1.69 9.00
CA PRO A 311 -26.35 -2.51 9.94
C PRO A 311 -27.10 -1.66 10.97
N PRO A 312 -28.45 -1.74 11.05
CA PRO A 312 -29.22 -0.91 11.99
C PRO A 312 -28.86 -1.16 13.45
N GLU A 313 -28.53 -2.41 13.81
CA GLU A 313 -28.04 -2.77 15.14
C GLU A 313 -26.76 -2.01 15.48
N LEU A 314 -25.81 -1.93 14.54
CA LEU A 314 -24.55 -1.21 14.72
C LEU A 314 -24.76 0.28 14.96
N MET A 315 -25.74 0.88 14.27
CA MET A 315 -26.13 2.28 14.47
C MET A 315 -26.73 2.51 15.86
N SER A 316 -27.59 1.60 16.32
CA SER A 316 -28.18 1.64 17.67
C SER A 316 -27.12 1.44 18.76
N LEU A 317 -26.21 0.48 18.59
CA LEU A 317 -25.09 0.24 19.51
C LEU A 317 -24.17 1.47 19.60
N SER A 318 -23.85 2.07 18.45
CA SER A 318 -23.03 3.28 18.41
C SER A 318 -23.69 4.46 19.13
N LYS A 319 -25.02 4.60 19.09
CA LYS A 319 -25.77 5.66 19.78
C LYS A 319 -26.03 5.38 21.27
N GLY A 320 -26.20 4.11 21.63
CA GLY A 320 -26.65 3.67 22.95
C GLY A 320 -25.55 3.32 23.94
N GLN A 321 -24.37 2.89 23.48
CA GLN A 321 -23.23 2.69 24.37
C GLN A 321 -22.64 4.05 24.76
N ARG A 322 -22.63 4.35 26.08
CA ARG A 322 -21.52 5.14 26.62
C ARG A 322 -20.27 4.36 26.26
N SER A 323 -19.37 5.00 25.51
CA SER A 323 -18.05 4.42 25.28
C SER A 323 -17.49 3.97 26.63
N HIS A 324 -16.88 2.81 26.65
CA HIS A 324 -16.08 2.35 27.76
C HIS A 324 -14.79 1.81 27.16
N SER A 325 -13.71 1.91 27.92
CA SER A 325 -12.41 1.44 27.49
C SER A 325 -12.43 -0.08 27.30
N LEU A 326 -11.81 -0.53 26.20
CA LEU A 326 -11.74 -1.95 25.84
C LEU A 326 -10.33 -2.48 26.09
N CYS A 327 -10.25 -3.74 26.51
CA CYS A 327 -9.00 -4.45 26.74
C CYS A 327 -9.05 -5.83 26.08
N PHE A 328 -8.14 -6.08 25.13
CA PHE A 328 -7.98 -7.38 24.48
C PHE A 328 -6.62 -7.99 24.80
N HIS A 329 -6.60 -9.30 25.04
CA HIS A 329 -5.39 -10.05 25.38
C HIS A 329 -5.13 -11.11 24.33
N GLY A 330 -3.92 -11.09 23.75
CA GLY A 330 -3.36 -12.19 22.98
C GLY A 330 -2.18 -12.82 23.70
N ASP A 331 -1.53 -13.77 23.06
CA ASP A 331 -0.45 -14.56 23.68
C ASP A 331 0.76 -13.70 24.09
N ARG A 332 1.04 -12.61 23.36
CA ARG A 332 2.25 -11.79 23.54
C ARG A 332 1.98 -10.30 23.64
N ALA A 333 0.75 -9.87 23.41
CA ALA A 333 0.38 -8.47 23.33
C ALA A 333 -0.97 -8.21 24.01
N MET A 334 -1.08 -7.06 24.63
CA MET A 334 -2.31 -6.50 25.21
C MET A 334 -2.67 -5.23 24.45
N TRP A 335 -3.91 -5.14 23.99
CA TRP A 335 -4.48 -3.96 23.33
C TRP A 335 -5.39 -3.22 24.30
N LEU A 336 -5.07 -1.95 24.56
CA LEU A 336 -5.88 -1.07 25.39
C LEU A 336 -6.44 0.05 24.52
N GLN A 337 -7.76 0.19 24.53
CA GLN A 337 -8.47 1.18 23.73
C GLN A 337 -9.24 2.12 24.65
N PRO A 338 -8.57 3.16 25.16
CA PRO A 338 -9.23 4.17 25.98
C PRO A 338 -10.23 4.99 25.17
N ASP A 339 -11.29 5.42 25.81
CA ASP A 339 -12.33 6.28 25.23
C ASP A 339 -12.22 7.76 25.59
N THR A 340 -11.46 8.08 26.65
CA THR A 340 -11.22 9.44 27.13
C THR A 340 -9.74 9.79 27.10
N LEU A 341 -9.45 11.08 26.92
CA LEU A 341 -8.09 11.60 26.95
C LEU A 341 -7.43 11.39 28.32
N GLU A 342 -8.18 11.59 29.41
CA GLU A 342 -7.69 11.39 30.78
C GLU A 342 -7.22 9.94 31.01
N GLU A 343 -8.02 8.96 30.61
CA GLU A 343 -7.62 7.56 30.75
C GLU A 343 -6.41 7.23 29.87
N PHE A 344 -6.36 7.76 28.64
CA PHE A 344 -5.22 7.56 27.75
C PHE A 344 -3.91 8.10 28.35
N LEU A 345 -3.93 9.29 28.93
CA LEU A 345 -2.77 9.89 29.61
C LEU A 345 -2.36 9.06 30.83
N ARG A 346 -3.33 8.59 31.64
CA ARG A 346 -3.07 7.71 32.79
C ARG A 346 -2.44 6.39 32.35
N LEU A 347 -2.94 5.77 31.28
CA LEU A 347 -2.41 4.52 30.73
C LEU A 347 -1.02 4.72 30.13
N LYS A 348 -0.77 5.82 29.42
CA LYS A 348 0.54 6.15 28.88
C LYS A 348 1.55 6.44 29.99
N TRP A 349 1.14 7.05 31.09
CA TRP A 349 1.97 7.22 32.28
C TRP A 349 2.31 5.87 32.94
N LYS A 350 1.33 4.98 33.09
CA LYS A 350 1.51 3.64 33.68
C LYS A 350 2.38 2.73 32.80
N HIS A 351 2.26 2.87 31.48
CA HIS A 351 2.97 2.09 30.48
C HIS A 351 3.70 3.04 29.50
N PRO A 352 4.81 3.68 29.93
CA PRO A 352 5.51 4.66 29.10
C PRO A 352 6.08 4.06 27.82
N ASP A 353 6.41 2.77 27.83
CA ASP A 353 6.89 2.04 26.64
C ASP A 353 5.77 1.51 25.74
N ALA A 354 4.49 1.69 26.13
CA ALA A 354 3.38 1.23 25.32
C ALA A 354 3.36 1.94 23.96
N ARG A 355 3.19 1.14 22.91
CA ARG A 355 3.20 1.62 21.54
C ARG A 355 1.82 2.17 21.18
N VAL A 356 1.77 3.43 20.76
CA VAL A 356 0.53 4.06 20.32
C VAL A 356 0.23 3.63 18.89
N VAL A 357 -0.95 3.07 18.63
CA VAL A 357 -1.38 2.59 17.31
C VAL A 357 -2.70 3.25 16.92
N VAL A 358 -2.70 3.97 15.80
CA VAL A 358 -3.92 4.49 15.16
C VAL A 358 -4.18 3.71 13.87
N GLY A 359 -3.48 4.05 12.79
CA GLY A 359 -3.64 3.38 11.49
C GLY A 359 -2.84 2.09 11.28
N ASN A 360 -1.90 1.79 12.18
CA ASN A 360 -0.98 0.64 12.12
C ASN A 360 -0.08 0.54 10.86
N THR A 361 -0.04 1.58 10.01
CA THR A 361 0.69 1.57 8.73
C THR A 361 2.23 1.62 8.88
N GLU A 362 2.74 1.90 10.07
CA GLU A 362 4.17 1.76 10.42
C GLU A 362 4.40 0.58 11.37
N VAL A 363 3.64 0.54 12.48
CA VAL A 363 3.80 -0.50 13.50
C VAL A 363 3.57 -1.91 12.93
N GLY A 364 2.61 -2.07 12.01
CA GLY A 364 2.41 -3.34 11.30
C GLY A 364 3.62 -3.78 10.49
N ILE A 365 4.37 -2.84 9.89
CA ILE A 365 5.61 -3.11 9.16
C ILE A 365 6.73 -3.48 10.13
N GLU A 366 6.86 -2.76 11.25
CA GLU A 366 7.83 -3.05 12.32
C GLU A 366 7.63 -4.46 12.87
N VAL A 367 6.38 -4.86 13.13
CA VAL A 367 6.05 -6.20 13.63
C VAL A 367 6.31 -7.27 12.55
N LYS A 368 5.81 -7.06 11.33
CA LYS A 368 5.89 -8.10 10.27
C LYS A 368 7.31 -8.30 9.75
N PHE A 369 8.01 -7.22 9.43
CA PHE A 369 9.28 -7.26 8.68
C PHE A 369 10.51 -6.94 9.54
N LYS A 370 10.37 -6.10 10.59
CA LYS A 370 11.48 -5.80 11.51
C LYS A 370 11.51 -6.69 12.75
N ASN A 371 10.58 -7.64 12.84
CA ASN A 371 10.48 -8.62 13.94
C ASN A 371 10.34 -7.97 15.33
N MET A 372 9.77 -6.77 15.41
CA MET A 372 9.53 -6.09 16.66
C MET A 372 8.30 -6.67 17.37
N VAL A 373 8.33 -6.68 18.70
CA VAL A 373 7.22 -7.12 19.55
C VAL A 373 6.88 -5.99 20.50
N TYR A 374 5.59 -5.61 20.53
CA TYR A 374 5.07 -4.56 21.40
C TYR A 374 4.09 -5.17 22.40
N PRO A 375 4.51 -5.45 23.65
CA PRO A 375 3.67 -6.17 24.62
C PRO A 375 2.42 -5.39 25.04
N VAL A 376 2.48 -4.05 25.00
CA VAL A 376 1.34 -3.19 25.30
C VAL A 376 1.13 -2.21 24.16
N ILE A 377 -0.08 -2.21 23.62
CA ILE A 377 -0.54 -1.31 22.56
C ILE A 377 -1.63 -0.40 23.12
N LEU A 378 -1.51 0.90 22.88
CA LEU A 378 -2.55 1.89 23.19
C LEU A 378 -3.19 2.39 21.90
N ALA A 379 -4.52 2.31 21.80
CA ALA A 379 -5.27 2.67 20.60
C ALA A 379 -6.20 3.86 20.87
N PRO A 380 -5.78 5.10 20.58
CA PRO A 380 -6.51 6.30 20.99
C PRO A 380 -7.56 6.77 19.96
N SER A 381 -7.88 5.94 18.96
CA SER A 381 -8.71 6.31 17.80
C SER A 381 -10.14 6.74 18.16
N PHE A 382 -10.60 6.51 19.38
CA PHE A 382 -11.95 6.85 19.83
C PHE A 382 -12.02 8.17 20.61
N ILE A 383 -10.86 8.75 20.94
CA ILE A 383 -10.76 9.96 21.77
C ILE A 383 -11.14 11.18 20.91
N PRO A 384 -12.20 11.93 21.26
CA PRO A 384 -12.67 13.07 20.47
C PRO A 384 -11.61 14.16 20.26
N GLU A 385 -10.84 14.51 21.30
CA GLU A 385 -9.83 15.57 21.27
C GLU A 385 -8.69 15.26 20.28
N LEU A 386 -8.40 13.97 20.06
CA LEU A 386 -7.38 13.56 19.09
C LEU A 386 -7.92 13.46 17.67
N ASN A 387 -9.23 13.60 17.47
CA ASN A 387 -9.88 13.58 16.15
C ASN A 387 -10.52 14.94 15.79
N SER A 388 -10.42 15.94 16.66
CA SER A 388 -11.03 17.25 16.44
C SER A 388 -10.31 18.05 15.36
N VAL A 389 -11.07 18.87 14.63
CA VAL A 389 -10.56 19.87 13.71
C VAL A 389 -11.12 21.22 14.13
N THR A 390 -10.27 22.24 14.25
CA THR A 390 -10.68 23.57 14.70
C THR A 390 -9.97 24.65 13.90
N HIS A 391 -10.72 25.58 13.35
CA HIS A 391 -10.17 26.79 12.72
C HIS A 391 -9.89 27.82 13.81
N THR A 392 -8.66 28.32 13.86
CA THR A 392 -8.23 29.40 14.75
C THR A 392 -8.00 30.68 13.93
N GLU A 393 -7.60 31.76 14.60
CA GLU A 393 -7.17 32.98 13.91
C GLU A 393 -5.85 32.77 13.16
N ASP A 394 -4.97 31.91 13.70
CA ASP A 394 -3.61 31.65 13.23
C ASP A 394 -3.53 30.51 12.20
N GLY A 395 -4.46 29.56 12.19
CA GLY A 395 -4.40 28.40 11.31
C GLY A 395 -5.55 27.41 11.48
N VAL A 396 -5.24 26.14 11.19
CA VAL A 396 -6.15 25.01 11.41
C VAL A 396 -5.47 23.99 12.32
N VAL A 397 -6.13 23.65 13.42
CA VAL A 397 -5.68 22.66 14.40
C VAL A 397 -6.29 21.31 14.04
N PHE A 398 -5.43 20.31 13.87
CA PHE A 398 -5.80 18.91 13.67
C PHE A 398 -5.39 18.09 14.89
N GLY A 399 -6.31 17.29 15.42
CA GLY A 399 -6.00 16.27 16.41
C GLY A 399 -5.03 15.21 15.84
N ALA A 400 -4.19 14.64 16.69
CA ALA A 400 -3.12 13.74 16.27
C ALA A 400 -3.60 12.42 15.64
N ALA A 401 -4.83 11.99 15.94
CA ALA A 401 -5.47 10.81 15.37
C ALA A 401 -6.27 11.10 14.09
N CYS A 402 -6.44 12.37 13.68
CA CYS A 402 -7.02 12.69 12.38
C CYS A 402 -6.26 11.97 11.26
N THR A 403 -7.00 11.37 10.33
CA THR A 403 -6.41 10.65 9.20
C THR A 403 -5.87 11.63 8.15
N LEU A 404 -4.88 11.20 7.38
CA LEU A 404 -4.32 12.02 6.31
C LEU A 404 -5.37 12.37 5.25
N SER A 405 -6.29 11.45 4.94
CA SER A 405 -7.43 11.73 4.06
C SER A 405 -8.35 12.82 4.61
N HIS A 406 -8.66 12.79 5.91
CA HIS A 406 -9.51 13.80 6.53
C HIS A 406 -8.83 15.18 6.57
N MET A 407 -7.55 15.22 6.95
CA MET A 407 -6.75 16.45 6.88
C MET A 407 -6.73 17.03 5.46
N GLY A 408 -6.46 16.19 4.45
CA GLY A 408 -6.48 16.62 3.05
C GLY A 408 -7.83 17.16 2.59
N ALA A 409 -8.94 16.55 3.00
CA ALA A 409 -10.29 17.02 2.67
C ALA A 409 -10.59 18.40 3.28
N VAL A 410 -10.29 18.60 4.56
CA VAL A 410 -10.46 19.90 5.25
C VAL A 410 -9.59 20.98 4.60
N LEU A 411 -8.33 20.67 4.31
CA LEU A 411 -7.41 21.64 3.70
C LEU A 411 -7.86 22.02 2.28
N ARG A 412 -8.35 21.06 1.46
CA ARG A 412 -8.93 21.37 0.14
C ARG A 412 -10.10 22.34 0.24
N GLN A 413 -11.06 22.07 1.13
CA GLN A 413 -12.20 22.95 1.36
C GLN A 413 -11.77 24.33 1.87
N THR A 414 -10.74 24.39 2.72
CA THR A 414 -10.19 25.64 3.25
C THR A 414 -9.50 26.47 2.16
N VAL A 415 -8.78 25.81 1.24
CA VAL A 415 -8.12 26.45 0.09
C VAL A 415 -9.14 27.08 -0.86
N GLU A 416 -10.29 26.45 -1.07
CA GLU A 416 -11.37 26.96 -1.94
C GLU A 416 -12.06 28.21 -1.37
N THR A 417 -12.02 28.41 -0.05
CA THR A 417 -12.78 29.47 0.64
C THR A 417 -11.92 30.66 1.07
N LEU A 418 -10.62 30.47 1.27
CA LEU A 418 -9.71 31.51 1.74
C LEU A 418 -8.94 32.20 0.59
N PRO A 419 -8.49 33.45 0.79
CA PRO A 419 -7.61 34.12 -0.17
C PRO A 419 -6.31 33.34 -0.44
N PRO A 420 -5.78 33.32 -1.68
CA PRO A 420 -4.59 32.53 -2.03
C PRO A 420 -3.36 32.76 -1.14
N HIS A 421 -3.17 34.00 -0.68
CA HIS A 421 -2.02 34.34 0.17
C HIS A 421 -2.09 33.74 1.59
N ARG A 422 -3.24 33.20 2.04
CA ARG A 422 -3.39 32.53 3.33
C ARG A 422 -3.24 31.01 3.25
N THR A 423 -3.07 30.45 2.06
CA THR A 423 -3.21 29.00 1.83
C THR A 423 -1.97 28.32 1.26
N GLU A 424 -0.82 29.03 1.18
CA GLU A 424 0.43 28.49 0.63
C GLU A 424 0.90 27.22 1.36
N VAL A 425 0.86 27.22 2.70
CA VAL A 425 1.22 26.04 3.51
C VAL A 425 0.27 24.88 3.25
N PHE A 426 -1.03 25.15 3.08
CA PHE A 426 -2.02 24.11 2.83
C PHE A 426 -1.83 23.48 1.45
N LEU A 427 -1.54 24.29 0.43
CA LEU A 427 -1.20 23.81 -0.91
C LEU A 427 0.05 22.93 -0.88
N ALA A 428 1.07 23.30 -0.10
CA ALA A 428 2.27 22.48 0.08
C ALA A 428 1.95 21.12 0.73
N VAL A 429 1.09 21.10 1.77
CA VAL A 429 0.63 19.83 2.38
C VAL A 429 -0.15 18.98 1.36
N LEU A 430 -1.05 19.59 0.59
CA LEU A 430 -1.86 18.89 -0.40
C LEU A 430 -1.02 18.31 -1.55
N GLU A 431 0.00 19.03 -2.02
CA GLU A 431 0.91 18.52 -3.05
C GLU A 431 1.70 17.30 -2.55
N GLN A 432 2.12 17.28 -1.29
CA GLN A 432 2.77 16.10 -0.71
C GLN A 432 1.78 14.93 -0.54
N LEU A 433 0.56 15.20 -0.06
CA LEU A 433 -0.48 14.17 0.12
C LEU A 433 -0.90 13.52 -1.20
N ARG A 434 -0.88 14.27 -2.30
CA ARG A 434 -1.22 13.78 -3.64
C ARG A 434 -0.38 12.57 -4.06
N TRP A 435 0.88 12.54 -3.65
CA TRP A 435 1.86 11.49 -3.94
C TRP A 435 2.15 10.58 -2.74
N PHE A 436 1.39 10.74 -1.66
CA PHE A 436 1.59 9.99 -0.42
C PHE A 436 0.79 8.69 -0.44
N ALA A 437 1.49 7.56 -0.64
CA ALA A 437 0.89 6.23 -0.64
C ALA A 437 -0.34 6.12 -1.58
N GLY A 438 -1.20 5.12 -1.35
CA GLY A 438 -2.56 5.06 -1.89
C GLY A 438 -3.63 5.58 -0.92
N GLN A 439 -4.85 5.75 -1.43
CA GLN A 439 -6.04 6.15 -0.67
C GLN A 439 -6.27 5.26 0.57
N GLN A 440 -6.02 3.96 0.44
CA GLN A 440 -6.20 2.96 1.51
C GLN A 440 -5.33 3.25 2.73
N ILE A 441 -4.07 3.66 2.50
CA ILE A 441 -3.14 4.05 3.56
C ILE A 441 -3.54 5.40 4.14
N ARG A 442 -3.85 6.40 3.30
CA ARG A 442 -4.23 7.75 3.77
C ARG A 442 -5.52 7.75 4.61
N ASN A 443 -6.44 6.81 4.35
CA ASN A 443 -7.69 6.66 5.09
C ASN A 443 -7.51 6.20 6.54
N VAL A 444 -6.35 5.65 6.91
CA VAL A 444 -6.08 5.14 8.26
C VAL A 444 -4.82 5.73 8.88
N ALA A 445 -3.83 6.11 8.08
CA ALA A 445 -2.63 6.78 8.55
C ALA A 445 -3.02 8.10 9.22
N ALA A 446 -2.53 8.29 10.44
CA ALA A 446 -2.84 9.48 11.24
C ALA A 446 -1.72 10.52 11.13
N VAL A 447 -2.09 11.80 11.21
CA VAL A 447 -1.15 12.93 11.19
C VAL A 447 -0.08 12.77 12.26
N GLY A 448 -0.48 12.51 13.50
CA GLY A 448 0.45 12.29 14.60
C GLY A 448 1.32 11.04 14.43
N GLY A 449 0.78 9.99 13.83
CA GLY A 449 1.55 8.79 13.48
C GLY A 449 2.68 9.09 12.50
N ASN A 450 2.42 9.89 11.45
CA ASN A 450 3.44 10.30 10.49
C ASN A 450 4.54 11.16 11.15
N ILE A 451 4.16 12.11 12.01
CA ILE A 451 5.12 12.98 12.72
C ILE A 451 5.97 12.15 13.69
N MET A 452 5.35 11.36 14.56
CA MET A 452 6.02 10.64 15.65
C MET A 452 6.82 9.43 15.18
N THR A 453 6.53 8.90 13.99
CA THR A 453 7.40 7.89 13.37
C THR A 453 8.79 8.46 13.08
N ALA A 454 8.90 9.78 12.86
CA ALA A 454 10.17 10.48 12.65
C ALA A 454 11.04 9.81 11.58
N SER A 455 10.41 9.34 10.50
CA SER A 455 11.10 8.74 9.37
C SER A 455 11.96 9.80 8.67
N PRO A 456 13.24 9.51 8.33
CA PRO A 456 14.10 10.47 7.62
C PRO A 456 13.56 10.90 6.25
N ILE A 457 12.63 10.12 5.70
CA ILE A 457 12.01 10.28 4.38
C ILE A 457 10.52 10.62 4.49
N SER A 458 10.05 11.12 5.64
CA SER A 458 8.67 11.61 5.75
C SER A 458 8.44 12.78 4.79
N ASP A 459 7.35 12.71 4.02
CA ASP A 459 6.96 13.76 3.07
C ASP A 459 6.33 14.99 3.73
N LEU A 460 5.74 14.83 4.93
CA LEU A 460 5.02 15.92 5.61
C LEU A 460 5.86 16.63 6.66
N ASN A 461 6.80 15.93 7.31
CA ASN A 461 7.68 16.55 8.31
C ASN A 461 8.48 17.73 7.75
N PRO A 462 9.04 17.69 6.53
CA PRO A 462 9.68 18.85 5.94
C PRO A 462 8.74 20.05 5.81
N VAL A 463 7.49 19.82 5.39
CA VAL A 463 6.47 20.87 5.26
C VAL A 463 6.17 21.49 6.62
N PHE A 464 5.88 20.66 7.62
CA PHE A 464 5.55 21.14 8.97
C PHE A 464 6.71 21.89 9.63
N MET A 465 7.95 21.44 9.39
CA MET A 465 9.15 22.11 9.89
C MET A 465 9.42 23.44 9.15
N ALA A 466 9.27 23.47 7.83
CA ALA A 466 9.43 24.69 7.04
C ALA A 466 8.34 25.73 7.37
N ALA A 467 7.12 25.30 7.68
CA ALA A 467 6.03 26.16 8.13
C ALA A 467 6.14 26.56 9.61
N GLY A 468 6.96 25.88 10.40
CA GLY A 468 7.06 26.11 11.84
C GLY A 468 5.78 25.75 12.58
N CYS A 469 5.12 24.66 12.21
CA CYS A 469 3.87 24.23 12.85
C CYS A 469 4.02 24.09 14.36
N LYS A 470 2.99 24.50 15.11
CA LYS A 470 2.95 24.34 16.58
C LYS A 470 2.37 22.97 16.91
N LEU A 471 3.00 22.27 17.85
CA LEU A 471 2.62 20.94 18.30
C LEU A 471 2.25 21.00 19.78
N THR A 472 1.04 20.56 20.10
CA THR A 472 0.59 20.46 21.51
C THR A 472 0.94 19.09 22.05
N LEU A 473 1.88 19.05 22.98
CA LEU A 473 2.27 17.85 23.72
C LEU A 473 1.58 17.85 25.08
N MET A 474 1.24 16.66 25.58
CA MET A 474 0.56 16.53 26.86
C MET A 474 1.00 15.26 27.59
N ASP A 475 1.14 15.35 28.90
CA ASP A 475 1.19 14.20 29.82
C ASP A 475 0.09 14.36 30.88
N LYS A 476 0.11 13.54 31.95
CA LYS A 476 -0.88 13.64 33.03
C LYS A 476 -0.80 14.94 33.85
N ASP A 477 0.33 15.64 33.82
CA ASP A 477 0.63 16.79 34.68
C ASP A 477 0.37 18.12 33.95
N GLY A 478 0.31 18.12 32.63
CA GLY A 478 -0.13 19.27 31.85
C GLY A 478 0.20 19.20 30.37
N SER A 479 -0.01 20.32 29.68
CA SER A 479 0.33 20.48 28.27
C SER A 479 1.45 21.50 28.07
N ARG A 480 2.19 21.33 26.98
CA ARG A 480 3.15 22.30 26.47
C ARG A 480 3.07 22.38 24.96
N VAL A 481 3.32 23.56 24.42
CA VAL A 481 3.39 23.78 22.97
C VAL A 481 4.86 23.86 22.58
N VAL A 482 5.23 23.10 21.55
CA VAL A 482 6.56 23.17 20.93
C VAL A 482 6.41 23.53 19.46
N GLN A 483 7.33 24.33 18.93
CA GLN A 483 7.38 24.59 17.50
C GLN A 483 8.17 23.46 16.82
N MET A 484 7.72 22.98 15.66
CA MET A 484 8.51 22.03 14.87
C MET A 484 9.67 22.76 14.19
N ASP A 485 10.88 22.52 14.68
CA ASP A 485 12.15 23.05 14.16
C ASP A 485 13.24 21.95 14.13
N ASP A 486 14.51 22.34 13.97
CA ASP A 486 15.63 21.40 13.91
C ASP A 486 15.94 20.70 15.23
N SER A 487 15.40 21.18 16.36
CA SER A 487 15.55 20.54 17.67
C SER A 487 14.51 19.46 17.94
N PHE A 488 13.41 19.45 17.17
CA PHE A 488 12.29 18.53 17.39
C PHE A 488 12.68 17.07 17.14
N PHE A 489 13.44 16.79 16.07
CA PHE A 489 13.95 15.46 15.75
C PHE A 489 15.36 15.26 16.33
N THR A 490 15.44 14.63 17.49
CA THR A 490 16.66 14.50 18.29
C THR A 490 17.60 13.39 17.82
N GLY A 491 17.16 12.54 16.88
CA GLY A 491 17.95 11.46 16.30
C GLY A 491 17.11 10.55 15.42
N TYR A 492 17.73 9.49 14.87
CA TYR A 492 17.06 8.54 13.98
C TYR A 492 15.80 7.96 14.65
N ARG A 493 14.63 8.28 14.08
CA ARG A 493 13.31 7.88 14.60
C ARG A 493 13.05 8.27 16.06
N ARG A 494 13.58 9.41 16.48
CA ARG A 494 13.39 9.99 17.83
C ARG A 494 12.90 11.44 17.75
N THR A 495 12.08 11.83 18.71
CA THR A 495 11.52 13.18 18.84
C THR A 495 11.85 13.78 20.21
N VAL A 496 11.41 15.01 20.47
CA VAL A 496 11.55 15.70 21.76
C VAL A 496 10.56 15.23 22.84
N LEU A 497 9.67 14.29 22.53
CA LEU A 497 8.69 13.78 23.49
C LEU A 497 9.39 13.00 24.60
N ARG A 498 8.99 13.27 25.84
CA ARG A 498 9.32 12.41 26.98
C ARG A 498 8.49 11.12 26.88
N PRO A 499 8.97 9.98 27.44
CA PRO A 499 8.25 8.70 27.34
C PRO A 499 6.76 8.72 27.75
N PRO A 500 6.31 9.47 28.79
CA PRO A 500 4.89 9.53 29.14
C PRO A 500 4.08 10.57 28.33
N GLU A 501 4.74 11.41 27.53
CA GLU A 501 4.04 12.43 26.72
C GLU A 501 3.41 11.81 25.46
N ILE A 502 2.34 12.46 25.01
CA ILE A 502 1.69 12.21 23.73
C ILE A 502 1.65 13.50 22.91
N LEU A 503 1.46 13.34 21.59
CA LEU A 503 1.03 14.44 20.73
C LEU A 503 -0.49 14.51 20.75
N VAL A 504 -1.04 15.66 21.12
CA VAL A 504 -2.49 15.92 21.11
C VAL A 504 -2.94 16.48 19.77
N SER A 505 -2.23 17.50 19.26
CA SER A 505 -2.62 18.20 18.04
C SER A 505 -1.44 18.90 17.36
N ILE A 506 -1.65 19.25 16.09
CA ILE A 506 -0.79 20.13 15.29
C ILE A 506 -1.62 21.31 14.80
N GLU A 507 -1.09 22.53 14.93
CA GLU A 507 -1.62 23.73 14.29
C GLU A 507 -0.83 24.00 13.00
N ILE A 508 -1.51 23.88 11.85
CA ILE A 508 -0.95 24.24 10.55
C ILE A 508 -1.32 25.70 10.28
N PRO A 509 -0.33 26.61 10.19
CA PRO A 509 -0.60 28.06 10.14
C PRO A 509 -1.12 28.50 8.78
N TYR A 510 -1.90 29.58 8.77
CA TYR A 510 -2.13 30.35 7.55
C TYR A 510 -0.82 31.02 7.11
N SER A 511 -0.61 31.12 5.80
CA SER A 511 0.52 31.89 5.27
C SER A 511 0.28 33.40 5.33
N GLN A 512 1.36 34.17 5.42
CA GLN A 512 1.32 35.63 5.39
C GLN A 512 1.32 36.16 3.94
N LYS A 513 0.91 37.43 3.75
CA LYS A 513 0.86 38.05 2.42
C LYS A 513 2.20 38.08 1.69
N THR A 514 3.30 38.21 2.43
CA THR A 514 4.68 38.25 1.94
C THR A 514 5.39 36.90 2.02
N GLN A 515 4.67 35.83 2.36
CA GLN A 515 5.22 34.49 2.53
C GLN A 515 4.82 33.58 1.37
N PHE A 516 5.77 32.82 0.85
CA PHE A 516 5.56 31.83 -0.19
C PHE A 516 6.12 30.48 0.24
N VAL A 517 5.38 29.41 -0.07
CA VAL A 517 5.73 28.05 0.35
C VAL A 517 5.56 27.09 -0.82
N SER A 518 6.58 26.24 -1.03
CA SER A 518 6.49 25.12 -1.99
C SER A 518 7.03 23.85 -1.35
N ALA A 519 6.44 22.72 -1.72
CA ALA A 519 6.91 21.40 -1.37
C ALA A 519 7.21 20.58 -2.61
N PHE A 520 8.16 19.65 -2.47
CA PHE A 520 8.65 18.82 -3.56
C PHE A 520 8.94 17.41 -3.07
N LYS A 521 8.74 16.45 -3.97
CA LYS A 521 9.05 15.04 -3.77
C LYS A 521 9.67 14.46 -5.05
N GLN A 522 10.73 13.67 -4.88
CA GLN A 522 11.29 12.83 -5.93
C GLN A 522 11.44 11.39 -5.41
N SER A 523 10.90 10.45 -6.17
CA SER A 523 10.92 9.00 -5.91
C SER A 523 11.11 8.21 -7.21
N PRO A 524 11.43 6.91 -7.16
CA PRO A 524 11.54 6.05 -8.35
C PRO A 524 10.25 6.00 -9.20
N ARG A 525 9.08 5.93 -8.56
CA ARG A 525 7.76 6.14 -9.20
C ARG A 525 7.04 7.33 -8.56
N ARG A 526 6.12 7.98 -9.30
CA ARG A 526 5.41 9.18 -8.81
C ARG A 526 4.48 8.85 -7.64
N GLU A 527 3.65 7.82 -7.79
CA GLU A 527 2.63 7.43 -6.82
C GLU A 527 3.11 6.27 -5.92
N ASP A 528 2.64 6.26 -4.67
CA ASP A 528 2.85 5.17 -3.70
C ASP A 528 4.32 4.79 -3.42
N ASP A 529 5.26 5.73 -3.43
CA ASP A 529 6.68 5.41 -3.25
C ASP A 529 7.37 6.21 -2.17
N ILE A 530 8.46 5.64 -1.69
CA ILE A 530 9.37 6.23 -0.74
C ILE A 530 10.20 7.30 -1.44
N SER A 531 10.28 8.48 -0.81
CA SER A 531 11.07 9.61 -1.29
C SER A 531 12.57 9.30 -1.26
N ILE A 532 13.24 9.59 -2.38
CA ILE A 532 14.71 9.67 -2.47
C ILE A 532 15.16 10.97 -1.79
N VAL A 533 14.55 12.08 -2.19
CA VAL A 533 14.63 13.39 -1.53
C VAL A 533 13.24 14.01 -1.55
N THR A 534 12.84 14.57 -0.41
CA THR A 534 11.67 15.44 -0.30
C THR A 534 12.10 16.74 0.36
N ALA A 535 11.50 17.85 -0.04
CA ALA A 535 11.83 19.16 0.48
C ALA A 535 10.58 20.02 0.66
N ALA A 536 10.64 20.94 1.61
CA ALA A 536 9.69 22.04 1.70
C ALA A 536 10.44 23.32 2.02
N MET A 537 10.04 24.39 1.35
CA MET A 537 10.75 25.66 1.39
C MET A 537 9.74 26.76 1.66
N SER A 538 10.04 27.63 2.64
CA SER A 538 9.24 28.79 3.00
C SER A 538 10.13 30.02 2.98
N VAL A 539 9.73 31.06 2.25
CA VAL A 539 10.40 32.36 2.25
C VAL A 539 9.40 33.44 2.63
N THR A 540 9.82 34.37 3.48
CA THR A 540 9.07 35.58 3.83
C THR A 540 9.89 36.79 3.41
N PHE A 541 9.24 37.74 2.73
CA PHE A 541 9.87 38.97 2.27
C PHE A 541 9.51 40.17 3.12
N THR A 542 10.43 41.14 3.19
CA THR A 542 10.11 42.47 3.71
C THR A 542 9.00 43.09 2.84
N PRO A 543 7.91 43.62 3.44
CA PRO A 543 6.73 44.07 2.69
C PRO A 543 7.05 45.01 1.52
N GLY A 544 6.55 44.66 0.33
CA GLY A 544 6.72 45.45 -0.89
C GLY A 544 8.10 45.35 -1.56
N THR A 545 8.96 44.43 -1.10
CA THR A 545 10.31 44.24 -1.65
C THR A 545 10.56 42.77 -2.02
N ASN A 546 11.71 42.50 -2.64
CA ASN A 546 12.24 41.15 -2.85
C ASN A 546 13.35 40.80 -1.85
N ILE A 547 13.44 41.50 -0.71
CA ILE A 547 14.48 41.28 0.31
C ILE A 547 14.00 40.20 1.28
N VAL A 548 14.77 39.12 1.41
CA VAL A 548 14.46 37.98 2.27
C VAL A 548 14.52 38.37 3.74
N GLU A 549 13.38 38.27 4.44
CA GLU A 549 13.27 38.47 5.89
C GLU A 549 13.48 37.15 6.66
N ASP A 550 12.80 36.08 6.24
CA ASP A 550 13.01 34.73 6.76
C ASP A 550 13.05 33.70 5.63
N LEU A 551 13.84 32.65 5.84
CA LEU A 551 13.97 31.54 4.90
C LEU A 551 14.14 30.24 5.66
N ARG A 552 13.33 29.24 5.32
CA ARG A 552 13.40 27.89 5.89
C ARG A 552 13.42 26.88 4.77
N LEU A 553 14.50 26.10 4.71
CA LEU A 553 14.72 25.07 3.69
C LEU A 553 14.82 23.73 4.40
N SER A 554 13.72 22.97 4.40
CA SER A 554 13.64 21.67 5.07
C SER A 554 13.77 20.53 4.08
N TYR A 555 14.53 19.49 4.44
CA TYR A 555 14.81 18.33 3.59
C TYR A 555 14.64 17.00 4.35
N GLY A 556 14.06 16.02 3.66
CA GLY A 556 14.09 14.59 4.00
C GLY A 556 14.92 13.79 2.99
N GLY A 557 15.44 12.65 3.41
CA GLY A 557 16.32 11.78 2.60
C GLY A 557 17.78 12.24 2.51
N MET A 558 18.13 13.36 3.16
CA MET A 558 19.48 13.93 3.19
C MET A 558 20.23 13.73 4.51
N ALA A 559 19.59 13.13 5.52
CA ALA A 559 20.20 12.82 6.81
C ALA A 559 19.46 11.66 7.48
N ALA A 560 19.87 11.29 8.69
CA ALA A 560 19.17 10.32 9.54
C ALA A 560 17.86 10.87 10.14
N THR A 561 17.56 12.14 9.94
CA THR A 561 16.34 12.85 10.35
C THR A 561 15.92 13.84 9.27
N THR A 562 14.72 14.42 9.39
CA THR A 562 14.37 15.65 8.66
C THR A 562 15.23 16.80 9.19
N VAL A 563 15.80 17.62 8.30
CA VAL A 563 16.78 18.67 8.66
C VAL A 563 16.46 20.01 8.00
N LEU A 564 16.93 21.10 8.62
CA LEU A 564 16.94 22.45 8.05
C LEU A 564 18.32 22.83 7.53
N ALA A 565 18.40 23.41 6.33
CA ALA A 565 19.62 24.03 5.80
C ALA A 565 19.89 25.41 6.45
N LYS A 566 20.15 25.40 7.76
CA LYS A 566 20.26 26.62 8.58
C LYS A 566 21.41 27.53 8.14
N ARG A 567 22.55 26.94 7.74
CA ARG A 567 23.72 27.73 7.33
C ARG A 567 23.42 28.48 6.04
N THR A 568 22.83 27.79 5.08
CA THR A 568 22.34 28.38 3.83
C THR A 568 21.31 29.47 4.14
N ALA A 569 20.24 29.14 4.86
CA ALA A 569 19.17 30.09 5.18
C ALA A 569 19.69 31.38 5.84
N ASN A 570 20.59 31.27 6.82
CA ASN A 570 21.17 32.43 7.49
C ASN A 570 22.03 33.31 6.58
N ARG A 571 22.72 32.73 5.58
CA ARG A 571 23.48 33.51 4.59
C ARG A 571 22.60 34.28 3.62
N LEU A 572 21.45 33.72 3.27
CA LEU A 572 20.54 34.32 2.30
C LEU A 572 19.59 35.36 2.93
N ARG A 573 19.48 35.39 4.26
CA ARG A 573 18.69 36.41 4.97
C ARG A 573 19.26 37.81 4.69
N GLY A 574 18.37 38.76 4.38
CA GLY A 574 18.70 40.13 4.01
C GLY A 574 19.18 40.32 2.56
N ARG A 575 19.25 39.25 1.75
CA ARG A 575 19.63 39.33 0.34
C ARG A 575 18.38 39.54 -0.54
N CYS A 576 18.58 40.14 -1.70
CA CYS A 576 17.54 40.29 -2.73
C CYS A 576 17.33 38.96 -3.47
N TRP A 577 16.08 38.61 -3.77
CA TRP A 577 15.73 37.45 -4.59
C TRP A 577 16.13 37.68 -6.05
N GLY A 578 17.26 37.12 -6.46
CA GLY A 578 17.83 37.22 -7.81
C GLY A 578 18.98 36.24 -8.04
N GLU A 579 19.65 36.33 -9.19
CA GLU A 579 20.64 35.35 -9.65
C GLU A 579 21.84 35.19 -8.68
N GLU A 580 22.30 36.28 -8.05
CA GLU A 580 23.37 36.21 -7.05
C GLU A 580 22.96 35.37 -5.82
N LEU A 581 21.71 35.53 -5.36
CA LEU A 581 21.15 34.73 -4.27
C LEU A 581 21.07 33.26 -4.67
N LEU A 582 20.66 32.97 -5.90
CA LEU A 582 20.59 31.60 -6.41
C LEU A 582 21.97 30.92 -6.43
N GLN A 583 23.00 31.62 -6.90
CA GLN A 583 24.37 31.08 -6.96
C GLN A 583 24.92 30.82 -5.55
N GLU A 584 24.72 31.76 -4.62
CA GLU A 584 25.14 31.60 -3.24
C GLU A 584 24.38 30.48 -2.52
N ALA A 585 23.08 30.34 -2.79
CA ALA A 585 22.25 29.26 -2.28
C ALA A 585 22.75 27.89 -2.78
N CYS A 586 22.96 27.74 -4.09
CA CYS A 586 23.45 26.49 -4.68
C CYS A 586 24.82 26.09 -4.13
N SER A 587 25.73 27.05 -4.00
CA SER A 587 27.07 26.81 -3.44
C SER A 587 26.99 26.37 -1.98
N THR A 588 26.26 27.11 -1.14
CA THR A 588 26.17 26.81 0.30
C THR A 588 25.39 25.52 0.57
N LEU A 589 24.33 25.23 -0.20
CA LEU A 589 23.60 23.96 -0.12
C LEU A 589 24.49 22.78 -0.50
N ALA A 590 25.34 22.91 -1.53
CA ALA A 590 26.23 21.84 -1.95
C ALA A 590 27.27 21.47 -0.87
N GLU A 591 27.68 22.44 -0.05
CA GLU A 591 28.55 22.25 1.12
C GLU A 591 27.78 21.68 2.32
N GLU A 592 26.60 22.24 2.63
CA GLU A 592 25.79 21.88 3.80
C GLU A 592 25.15 20.50 3.66
N MET A 593 24.68 20.13 2.46
CA MET A 593 23.99 18.87 2.15
C MET A 593 24.95 17.81 1.61
N THR A 594 26.09 17.64 2.27
CA THR A 594 27.09 16.63 1.89
C THR A 594 26.70 15.25 2.43
N LEU A 595 26.89 14.21 1.62
CA LEU A 595 26.62 12.81 1.97
C LEU A 595 27.88 11.97 1.78
N ASP A 596 28.15 11.08 2.73
CA ASP A 596 29.22 10.10 2.62
C ASP A 596 28.92 9.07 1.50
N PRO A 597 29.89 8.60 0.70
CA PRO A 597 29.68 7.54 -0.28
C PRO A 597 28.99 6.27 0.25
N SER A 598 29.19 5.93 1.53
CA SER A 598 28.63 4.74 2.18
C SER A 598 27.25 4.95 2.79
N VAL A 599 26.62 6.11 2.59
CA VAL A 599 25.32 6.41 3.19
C VAL A 599 24.25 5.38 2.75
N PRO A 600 23.35 4.95 3.65
CA PRO A 600 22.22 4.11 3.28
C PRO A 600 21.39 4.74 2.16
N GLY A 601 20.92 3.89 1.23
CA GLY A 601 20.16 4.30 0.05
C GLY A 601 21.00 4.74 -1.16
N GLY A 602 22.32 4.94 -1.00
CA GLY A 602 23.21 5.25 -2.14
C GLY A 602 22.81 6.52 -2.90
N MET A 603 22.96 6.53 -4.23
CA MET A 603 22.55 7.63 -5.11
C MET A 603 23.09 9.01 -4.67
N VAL A 604 24.29 9.05 -4.08
CA VAL A 604 24.83 10.25 -3.41
C VAL A 604 24.83 11.48 -4.32
N THR A 605 25.41 11.34 -5.52
CA THR A 605 25.45 12.44 -6.50
C THR A 605 24.04 12.91 -6.87
N TYR A 606 23.12 11.96 -7.13
CA TYR A 606 21.75 12.29 -7.50
C TYR A 606 21.00 13.03 -6.39
N ARG A 607 21.09 12.54 -5.15
CA ARG A 607 20.49 13.19 -3.97
C ARG A 607 21.02 14.60 -3.75
N ARG A 608 22.34 14.80 -3.84
CA ARG A 608 22.95 16.13 -3.74
C ARG A 608 22.43 17.06 -4.83
N THR A 609 22.42 16.62 -6.09
CA THR A 609 21.89 17.41 -7.21
C THR A 609 20.42 17.78 -6.99
N LEU A 610 19.59 16.86 -6.49
CA LEU A 610 18.18 17.15 -6.20
C LEU A 610 18.02 18.30 -5.20
N THR A 611 18.84 18.40 -4.15
CA THR A 611 18.71 19.51 -3.19
C THR A 611 18.83 20.89 -3.85
N LEU A 612 19.75 21.02 -4.82
CA LEU A 612 19.97 22.22 -5.62
C LEU A 612 18.84 22.42 -6.65
N SER A 613 18.47 21.37 -7.38
CA SER A 613 17.42 21.44 -8.40
C SER A 613 16.06 21.80 -7.81
N LEU A 614 15.73 21.30 -6.62
CA LEU A 614 14.49 21.64 -5.92
C LEU A 614 14.51 23.10 -5.43
N PHE A 615 15.66 23.60 -4.97
CA PHE A 615 15.81 25.01 -4.63
C PHE A 615 15.68 25.90 -5.87
N TYR A 616 16.26 25.50 -7.01
CA TYR A 616 16.12 26.21 -8.27
C TYR A 616 14.65 26.30 -8.71
N LYS A 617 13.88 25.20 -8.61
CA LYS A 617 12.43 25.24 -8.87
C LYS A 617 11.72 26.22 -7.93
N PHE A 618 12.03 26.19 -6.63
CA PHE A 618 11.46 27.13 -5.67
C PHE A 618 11.80 28.59 -6.01
N TYR A 619 13.05 28.87 -6.36
CA TYR A 619 13.53 30.17 -6.82
C TYR A 619 12.70 30.73 -7.98
N LEU A 620 12.52 29.93 -9.03
CA LEU A 620 11.73 30.32 -10.20
C LEU A 620 10.24 30.50 -9.86
N THR A 621 9.66 29.60 -9.05
CA THR A 621 8.27 29.72 -8.60
C THR A 621 8.03 31.00 -7.83
N VAL A 622 8.93 31.37 -6.91
CA VAL A 622 8.82 32.60 -6.12
C VAL A 622 9.01 33.84 -6.99
N LEU A 623 9.94 33.84 -7.96
CA LEU A 623 10.08 34.93 -8.92
C LEU A 623 8.76 35.21 -9.67
N GLN A 624 8.11 34.17 -10.18
CA GLN A 624 6.82 34.32 -10.87
C GLN A 624 5.75 34.92 -9.94
N LYS A 625 5.68 34.46 -8.68
CA LYS A 625 4.71 35.00 -7.70
C LYS A 625 5.00 36.45 -7.33
N LEU A 626 6.27 36.84 -7.16
CA LEU A 626 6.67 38.22 -6.90
C LEU A 626 6.32 39.14 -8.08
N GLN A 627 6.56 38.70 -9.32
CA GLN A 627 6.18 39.43 -10.52
C GLN A 627 4.66 39.62 -10.63
N GLN A 628 3.87 38.58 -10.32
CA GLN A 628 2.41 38.67 -10.26
C GLN A 628 1.90 39.64 -9.19
N GLN A 629 2.68 39.85 -8.11
CA GLN A 629 2.40 40.85 -7.08
C GLN A 629 2.89 42.26 -7.44
N GLY A 630 3.52 42.45 -8.61
CA GLY A 630 4.03 43.75 -9.08
C GLY A 630 5.33 44.18 -8.42
N VAL A 631 6.07 43.26 -7.79
CA VAL A 631 7.41 43.53 -7.26
C VAL A 631 8.41 43.56 -8.42
N ASN A 632 9.30 44.56 -8.45
CA ASN A 632 10.32 44.68 -9.49
C ASN A 632 11.41 43.59 -9.32
N VAL A 633 11.26 42.48 -10.03
CA VAL A 633 12.20 41.36 -10.08
C VAL A 633 12.50 40.98 -11.53
N GLU A 634 13.58 40.24 -11.75
CA GLU A 634 13.90 39.70 -13.07
C GLU A 634 12.80 38.74 -13.55
N GLU A 635 12.47 38.82 -14.83
CA GLU A 635 11.48 37.92 -15.42
C GLU A 635 12.03 36.50 -15.56
N VAL A 636 11.18 35.51 -15.29
CA VAL A 636 11.52 34.11 -15.58
C VAL A 636 11.58 33.92 -17.09
N LYS A 637 12.74 33.48 -17.58
CA LYS A 637 12.95 33.18 -19.00
C LYS A 637 11.92 32.17 -19.51
N SER A 638 11.45 32.36 -20.74
CA SER A 638 10.37 31.56 -21.33
C SER A 638 10.68 30.07 -21.40
N ASP A 639 11.94 29.69 -21.61
CA ASP A 639 12.43 28.31 -21.60
C ASP A 639 12.44 27.67 -20.20
N CYS A 640 12.39 28.48 -19.14
CA CYS A 640 12.40 28.03 -17.75
C CYS A 640 11.01 27.94 -17.11
N VAL A 641 9.94 28.44 -17.76
CA VAL A 641 8.58 28.46 -17.19
C VAL A 641 8.08 27.05 -16.87
N SER A 642 8.36 26.06 -17.73
CA SER A 642 7.96 24.67 -17.50
C SER A 642 8.56 24.04 -16.23
N ALA A 643 9.64 24.62 -15.68
CA ALA A 643 10.26 24.13 -14.45
C ALA A 643 9.40 24.42 -13.20
N THR A 644 8.51 25.42 -13.26
CA THR A 644 7.63 25.82 -12.15
C THR A 644 6.25 25.16 -12.21
N GLU A 645 5.90 24.53 -13.33
CA GLU A 645 4.64 23.82 -13.49
C GLU A 645 4.58 22.59 -12.59
N LEU A 646 3.50 22.49 -11.82
CA LEU A 646 3.16 21.25 -11.13
C LEU A 646 2.76 20.19 -12.16
N TYR A 647 2.97 18.92 -11.84
CA TYR A 647 2.55 17.84 -12.71
C TYR A 647 1.02 17.82 -12.80
N HIS A 648 0.48 17.74 -14.02
CA HIS A 648 -0.94 17.55 -14.27
C HIS A 648 -1.14 16.27 -15.08
N PRO A 649 -1.92 15.29 -14.59
CA PRO A 649 -2.16 14.08 -15.34
C PRO A 649 -3.01 14.42 -16.56
N GLN A 650 -2.56 13.97 -17.73
CA GLN A 650 -3.38 14.05 -18.94
C GLN A 650 -4.44 12.95 -18.87
N THR A 651 -5.69 13.26 -19.25
CA THR A 651 -6.74 12.25 -19.33
C THR A 651 -6.30 11.15 -20.30
N PRO A 652 -6.23 9.88 -19.88
CA PRO A 652 -5.79 8.80 -20.74
C PRO A 652 -6.68 8.67 -21.99
N SER A 653 -6.02 8.51 -23.15
CA SER A 653 -6.66 8.18 -24.42
C SER A 653 -6.03 6.90 -24.97
N SER A 654 -6.86 5.99 -25.46
CA SER A 654 -6.41 4.70 -25.98
C SER A 654 -7.30 4.22 -27.11
N VAL A 655 -6.69 3.62 -28.13
CA VAL A 655 -7.39 2.98 -29.26
C VAL A 655 -6.83 1.57 -29.42
N GLN A 656 -7.70 0.58 -29.63
CA GLN A 656 -7.29 -0.78 -29.94
C GLN A 656 -7.93 -1.18 -31.26
N ILE A 657 -7.11 -1.66 -32.19
CA ILE A 657 -7.53 -2.01 -33.55
C ILE A 657 -7.21 -3.47 -33.77
N TYR A 658 -8.19 -4.24 -34.23
CA TYR A 658 -8.03 -5.63 -34.62
C TYR A 658 -8.92 -5.94 -35.83
N GLN A 659 -8.69 -7.07 -36.47
CA GLN A 659 -9.47 -7.50 -37.62
C GLN A 659 -10.78 -8.14 -37.18
N ALA A 660 -11.92 -7.57 -37.59
CA ALA A 660 -13.22 -8.17 -37.37
C ALA A 660 -13.37 -9.53 -38.10
N VAL A 661 -14.22 -10.41 -37.55
CA VAL A 661 -14.54 -11.68 -38.20
C VAL A 661 -15.35 -11.45 -39.50
N PRO A 662 -15.20 -12.30 -40.53
CA PRO A 662 -15.96 -12.16 -41.77
C PRO A 662 -17.48 -12.12 -41.55
N LYS A 663 -18.17 -11.29 -42.34
CA LYS A 663 -19.63 -11.20 -42.34
C LYS A 663 -20.25 -12.55 -42.72
N GLY A 664 -21.34 -12.94 -42.06
CA GLY A 664 -22.04 -14.21 -42.30
C GLY A 664 -21.52 -15.42 -41.50
N ARG A 665 -20.48 -15.24 -40.68
CA ARG A 665 -19.99 -16.28 -39.77
C ARG A 665 -20.96 -16.49 -38.59
N SER A 666 -21.18 -17.75 -38.19
CA SER A 666 -22.06 -18.10 -37.06
C SER A 666 -21.67 -17.35 -35.77
N GLN A 667 -22.66 -16.97 -34.96
CA GLN A 667 -22.42 -16.36 -33.64
C GLN A 667 -21.77 -17.35 -32.66
N ASP A 668 -22.05 -18.65 -32.80
CA ASP A 668 -21.45 -19.71 -31.97
C ASP A 668 -19.95 -19.93 -32.27
N ASP A 669 -19.48 -19.48 -33.45
CA ASP A 669 -18.07 -19.53 -33.80
C ASP A 669 -17.34 -18.32 -33.20
N VAL A 670 -16.72 -18.56 -32.05
CA VAL A 670 -16.03 -17.55 -31.24
C VAL A 670 -14.61 -17.22 -31.72
N LEU A 671 -14.05 -17.95 -32.69
CA LEU A 671 -12.67 -17.76 -33.11
C LEU A 671 -12.47 -16.38 -33.78
N GLY A 672 -11.59 -15.57 -33.21
CA GLY A 672 -11.33 -14.19 -33.67
C GLY A 672 -12.30 -13.15 -33.09
N ARG A 673 -13.22 -13.54 -32.20
CA ARG A 673 -14.08 -12.62 -31.45
C ARG A 673 -13.42 -12.22 -30.12
N PRO A 674 -13.66 -10.99 -29.61
CA PRO A 674 -13.09 -10.52 -28.35
C PRO A 674 -13.83 -11.13 -27.15
N MET A 675 -13.74 -12.45 -26.97
CA MET A 675 -14.41 -13.13 -25.87
C MET A 675 -13.78 -12.76 -24.54
N MET A 676 -14.62 -12.39 -23.57
CA MET A 676 -14.20 -12.19 -22.19
C MET A 676 -13.55 -13.48 -21.64
N HIS A 677 -12.49 -13.31 -20.86
CA HIS A 677 -11.87 -14.43 -20.15
C HIS A 677 -12.90 -15.19 -19.29
N LEU A 678 -12.98 -16.51 -19.45
CA LEU A 678 -14.04 -17.34 -18.87
C LEU A 678 -14.18 -17.22 -17.35
N SER A 679 -13.07 -16.95 -16.65
CA SER A 679 -13.08 -16.77 -15.19
C SER A 679 -13.17 -15.32 -14.73
N ALA A 680 -13.24 -14.33 -15.64
CA ALA A 680 -13.19 -12.90 -15.29
C ALA A 680 -14.26 -12.50 -14.27
N MET A 681 -15.48 -13.02 -14.41
CA MET A 681 -16.55 -12.77 -13.45
C MET A 681 -16.25 -13.35 -12.07
N LYS A 682 -15.76 -14.59 -11.99
CA LYS A 682 -15.33 -15.23 -10.74
C LYS A 682 -14.16 -14.49 -10.08
N GLN A 683 -13.25 -13.95 -10.90
CA GLN A 683 -12.14 -13.13 -10.42
C GLN A 683 -12.63 -11.80 -9.85
N ALA A 684 -13.61 -11.17 -10.50
CA ALA A 684 -14.22 -9.92 -10.05
C ALA A 684 -15.08 -10.08 -8.78
N THR A 685 -15.60 -11.27 -8.51
CA THR A 685 -16.42 -11.57 -7.31
C THR A 685 -15.63 -12.21 -6.18
N GLY A 686 -14.37 -12.60 -6.41
CA GLY A 686 -13.56 -13.32 -5.43
C GLY A 686 -13.82 -14.83 -5.36
N GLU A 687 -14.71 -15.36 -6.22
CA GLU A 687 -15.06 -16.80 -6.30
C GLU A 687 -14.02 -17.64 -7.07
N ALA A 688 -13.06 -16.99 -7.76
CA ALA A 688 -11.92 -17.69 -8.34
C ALA A 688 -11.01 -18.20 -7.21
N VAL A 689 -10.89 -19.52 -7.10
CA VAL A 689 -10.09 -20.22 -6.08
C VAL A 689 -8.64 -20.34 -6.55
N TYR A 690 -7.74 -19.67 -5.84
CA TYR A 690 -6.29 -19.85 -5.97
C TYR A 690 -5.78 -20.85 -4.92
N CYS A 691 -4.51 -21.24 -4.99
CA CYS A 691 -3.95 -22.29 -4.14
C CYS A 691 -4.17 -22.06 -2.63
N ASP A 692 -3.90 -20.85 -2.12
CA ASP A 692 -4.10 -20.51 -0.70
C ASP A 692 -5.58 -20.27 -0.31
N ASP A 693 -6.49 -20.26 -1.29
CA ASP A 693 -7.93 -20.13 -1.05
C ASP A 693 -8.61 -21.49 -0.85
N VAL A 694 -7.91 -22.59 -1.15
CA VAL A 694 -8.41 -23.94 -0.89
C VAL A 694 -8.67 -24.07 0.62
N PRO A 695 -9.85 -24.57 1.04
CA PRO A 695 -10.14 -24.80 2.45
C PRO A 695 -9.11 -25.73 3.08
N LEU A 696 -8.69 -25.39 4.29
CA LEU A 696 -7.69 -26.15 5.03
C LEU A 696 -8.27 -27.48 5.50
N TYR A 697 -7.45 -28.53 5.48
CA TYR A 697 -7.76 -29.74 6.25
C TYR A 697 -7.60 -29.47 7.75
N GLU A 698 -8.34 -30.21 8.58
CA GLU A 698 -8.31 -30.05 10.04
C GLU A 698 -6.91 -30.29 10.64
N ASN A 699 -6.14 -31.17 10.04
CA ASN A 699 -4.78 -31.54 10.44
C ASN A 699 -3.69 -30.96 9.50
N GLU A 700 -4.02 -29.97 8.68
CA GLU A 700 -3.05 -29.32 7.80
C GLU A 700 -2.01 -28.55 8.62
N LEU A 701 -0.73 -28.68 8.26
CA LEU A 701 0.38 -27.97 8.89
C LEU A 701 0.94 -26.90 7.96
N TYR A 702 1.65 -25.93 8.54
CA TYR A 702 2.32 -24.87 7.82
C TYR A 702 3.83 -25.07 7.81
N LEU A 703 4.43 -24.86 6.65
CA LEU A 703 5.87 -24.90 6.46
C LEU A 703 6.42 -23.48 6.27
N SER A 704 7.52 -23.16 6.95
CA SER A 704 8.31 -21.95 6.73
C SER A 704 9.75 -22.32 6.42
N LEU A 705 10.30 -21.73 5.35
CA LEU A 705 11.68 -21.98 4.93
C LEU A 705 12.66 -21.25 5.85
N ILE A 706 13.82 -21.88 6.05
CA ILE A 706 15.02 -21.31 6.64
C ILE A 706 16.00 -21.09 5.50
N THR A 707 16.40 -19.84 5.25
CA THR A 707 17.24 -19.49 4.10
C THR A 707 18.56 -18.85 4.53
N SER A 708 19.57 -18.99 3.67
CA SER A 708 20.89 -18.40 3.87
C SER A 708 20.82 -16.88 3.96
N SER A 709 21.50 -16.32 4.97
CA SER A 709 21.78 -14.88 5.08
C SER A 709 23.11 -14.48 4.44
N LYS A 710 23.84 -15.41 3.81
CA LYS A 710 25.17 -15.19 3.22
C LYS A 710 25.18 -15.51 1.72
N ALA A 711 25.91 -14.71 0.95
CA ALA A 711 26.04 -14.88 -0.49
C ALA A 711 26.82 -16.15 -0.85
N HIS A 712 27.87 -16.47 -0.10
CA HIS A 712 28.64 -17.69 -0.28
C HIS A 712 29.31 -18.07 1.05
N ALA A 713 29.03 -19.25 1.60
CA ALA A 713 29.59 -19.66 2.89
C ALA A 713 29.49 -21.18 3.11
N ARG A 714 30.35 -21.73 3.97
CA ARG A 714 30.13 -23.06 4.56
C ARG A 714 29.20 -22.96 5.77
N ILE A 715 28.31 -23.93 5.93
CA ILE A 715 27.47 -24.08 7.11
C ILE A 715 28.29 -24.84 8.16
N ILE A 716 28.60 -24.19 9.28
CA ILE A 716 29.37 -24.81 10.37
C ILE A 716 28.45 -25.56 11.33
N SER A 717 27.31 -24.96 11.65
CA SER A 717 26.31 -25.58 12.54
C SER A 717 24.95 -24.93 12.38
N VAL A 718 23.89 -25.71 12.62
CA VAL A 718 22.50 -25.25 12.73
C VAL A 718 21.99 -25.57 14.14
N ASP A 719 21.54 -24.56 14.87
CA ASP A 719 20.96 -24.69 16.22
C ASP A 719 19.46 -24.36 16.17
N THR A 720 18.64 -25.39 16.38
CA THR A 720 17.17 -25.35 16.42
C THR A 720 16.62 -25.24 17.83
N SER A 721 17.45 -25.33 18.88
CA SER A 721 16.99 -25.54 20.25
C SER A 721 16.04 -24.45 20.77
N ALA A 722 16.24 -23.19 20.37
CA ALA A 722 15.35 -22.10 20.71
C ALA A 722 14.01 -22.16 19.96
N ALA A 723 14.03 -22.62 18.71
CA ALA A 723 12.87 -22.74 17.86
C ALA A 723 11.99 -23.92 18.27
N GLU A 724 12.57 -25.05 18.69
CA GLU A 724 11.86 -26.25 19.18
C GLU A 724 10.99 -25.98 20.41
N ARG A 725 11.36 -25.00 21.24
CA ARG A 725 10.60 -24.61 22.43
C ARG A 725 9.41 -23.70 22.12
N LEU A 726 9.24 -23.25 20.87
CA LEU A 726 8.15 -22.37 20.52
C LEU A 726 6.84 -23.15 20.35
N PRO A 727 5.69 -22.53 20.67
CA PRO A 727 4.39 -23.17 20.54
C PRO A 727 4.14 -23.68 19.11
N GLY A 728 3.52 -24.85 19.02
CA GLY A 728 2.99 -25.38 17.76
C GLY A 728 4.02 -25.94 16.78
N VAL A 729 5.33 -25.90 17.10
CA VAL A 729 6.38 -26.50 16.26
C VAL A 729 6.27 -28.02 16.29
N VAL A 730 6.25 -28.64 15.12
CA VAL A 730 6.11 -30.09 14.93
C VAL A 730 7.46 -30.73 14.61
N CYS A 731 8.15 -30.23 13.60
CA CYS A 731 9.47 -30.75 13.21
C CYS A 731 10.28 -29.73 12.40
N PHE A 732 11.56 -30.06 12.22
CA PHE A 732 12.48 -29.40 11.30
C PHE A 732 12.87 -30.40 10.22
N VAL A 733 13.09 -29.90 9.00
CA VAL A 733 13.50 -30.71 7.85
C VAL A 733 14.77 -30.11 7.26
N PHE A 734 15.83 -30.91 7.17
CA PHE A 734 17.13 -30.59 6.60
C PHE A 734 17.51 -31.59 5.51
N ALA A 735 18.69 -31.41 4.90
CA ALA A 735 19.15 -32.25 3.79
C ALA A 735 19.16 -33.76 4.15
N ASP A 736 19.53 -34.11 5.38
CA ASP A 736 19.58 -35.50 5.88
C ASP A 736 18.20 -36.18 5.94
N ASP A 737 17.12 -35.41 5.96
CA ASP A 737 15.75 -35.94 5.98
C ASP A 737 15.24 -36.34 4.59
N ILE A 738 16.01 -36.07 3.53
CA ILE A 738 15.64 -36.40 2.14
C ILE A 738 16.01 -37.87 1.87
N HIS A 739 15.00 -38.75 1.86
CA HIS A 739 15.19 -40.17 1.54
C HIS A 739 15.57 -40.46 0.08
N GLY A 740 15.41 -39.48 -0.82
CA GLY A 740 15.66 -39.58 -2.26
C GLY A 740 16.91 -38.83 -2.71
N SER A 741 16.81 -38.15 -3.85
CA SER A 741 17.88 -37.26 -4.34
C SER A 741 17.69 -35.86 -3.77
N ASN A 742 18.74 -35.30 -3.16
CA ASN A 742 18.79 -33.87 -2.84
C ASN A 742 19.16 -33.02 -4.08
N ALA A 743 19.69 -33.62 -5.15
CA ALA A 743 19.95 -32.93 -6.41
C ALA A 743 18.64 -32.72 -7.19
N THR A 744 18.42 -31.48 -7.62
CA THR A 744 17.22 -31.00 -8.32
C THR A 744 17.59 -29.95 -9.38
N GLY A 745 16.62 -29.49 -10.15
CA GLY A 745 16.77 -28.46 -11.18
C GLY A 745 15.99 -28.82 -12.45
N PRO A 746 15.44 -27.84 -13.19
CA PRO A 746 14.51 -28.10 -14.28
C PRO A 746 15.17 -28.65 -15.55
N VAL A 747 16.47 -28.39 -15.75
CA VAL A 747 17.22 -28.74 -16.98
C VAL A 747 18.48 -29.52 -16.65
N VAL A 748 19.27 -29.02 -15.71
CA VAL A 748 20.45 -29.69 -15.15
C VAL A 748 20.17 -29.87 -13.65
N TYR A 749 20.63 -30.99 -13.08
CA TYR A 749 20.40 -31.34 -11.68
C TYR A 749 21.56 -30.80 -10.81
N ASP A 750 21.85 -29.51 -10.95
CA ASP A 750 22.94 -28.79 -10.29
C ASP A 750 22.45 -27.85 -9.18
N GLU A 751 21.16 -27.92 -8.83
CA GLU A 751 20.58 -27.28 -7.65
C GLU A 751 20.38 -28.31 -6.53
N SER A 752 20.29 -27.85 -5.29
CA SER A 752 19.89 -28.67 -4.14
C SER A 752 18.49 -28.30 -3.65
N VAL A 753 17.71 -29.31 -3.24
CA VAL A 753 16.41 -29.06 -2.59
C VAL A 753 16.63 -28.31 -1.28
N LEU A 754 17.56 -28.79 -0.45
CA LEU A 754 18.02 -28.16 0.78
C LEU A 754 19.56 -28.11 0.78
N ALA A 755 20.15 -27.00 1.19
CA ALA A 755 21.59 -26.80 1.23
C ALA A 755 22.29 -27.86 2.10
N ASP A 756 23.36 -28.44 1.59
CA ASP A 756 24.17 -29.44 2.27
C ASP A 756 25.61 -28.94 2.42
N GLY A 757 26.02 -28.62 3.65
CA GLY A 757 27.35 -28.13 4.01
C GLY A 757 27.73 -26.72 3.50
N GLN A 758 27.13 -26.22 2.43
CA GLN A 758 27.49 -24.94 1.80
C GLN A 758 26.27 -24.21 1.22
N VAL A 759 26.30 -22.88 1.26
CA VAL A 759 25.30 -21.99 0.65
C VAL A 759 25.95 -21.12 -0.40
N THR A 760 25.25 -20.91 -1.52
CA THR A 760 25.77 -20.25 -2.73
C THR A 760 25.04 -18.97 -3.14
N CYS A 761 24.01 -18.58 -2.38
CA CYS A 761 23.36 -17.29 -2.52
C CYS A 761 22.62 -16.91 -1.24
N VAL A 762 22.36 -15.62 -1.05
CA VAL A 762 21.36 -15.16 -0.07
C VAL A 762 20.00 -15.65 -0.54
N GLY A 763 19.26 -16.33 0.32
CA GLY A 763 18.00 -16.98 -0.04
C GLY A 763 18.11 -18.48 -0.37
N HIS A 764 19.32 -19.05 -0.48
CA HIS A 764 19.50 -20.50 -0.64
C HIS A 764 18.81 -21.23 0.53
N ILE A 765 17.87 -22.13 0.25
CA ILE A 765 17.08 -22.85 1.25
C ILE A 765 17.98 -23.84 1.99
N ILE A 766 18.10 -23.70 3.31
CA ILE A 766 18.92 -24.57 4.18
C ILE A 766 18.05 -25.67 4.81
N GLY A 767 16.83 -25.32 5.16
CA GLY A 767 15.91 -26.23 5.82
C GLY A 767 14.51 -25.64 5.86
N ALA A 768 13.62 -26.32 6.58
CA ALA A 768 12.26 -25.88 6.81
C ALA A 768 11.81 -26.19 8.24
N VAL A 769 10.90 -25.36 8.75
CA VAL A 769 10.18 -25.61 10.00
C VAL A 769 8.72 -25.89 9.68
N VAL A 770 8.17 -26.93 10.29
CA VAL A 770 6.74 -27.28 10.19
C VAL A 770 6.06 -26.98 11.54
N ALA A 771 4.93 -26.28 11.50
CA ALA A 771 4.14 -25.93 12.69
C ALA A 771 2.63 -25.93 12.42
N ASP A 772 1.83 -25.90 13.49
CA ASP A 772 0.35 -25.86 13.46
C ASP A 772 -0.26 -24.57 12.85
N THR A 773 0.47 -23.45 12.90
CA THR A 773 0.04 -22.18 12.32
C THR A 773 1.17 -21.55 11.50
N GLN A 774 0.79 -20.78 10.48
CA GLN A 774 1.73 -20.02 9.67
C GLN A 774 2.62 -19.09 10.53
N LEU A 775 2.06 -18.52 11.60
CA LEU A 775 2.76 -17.59 12.47
C LEU A 775 3.78 -18.30 13.36
N HIS A 776 3.44 -19.48 13.89
CA HIS A 776 4.37 -20.32 14.64
C HIS A 776 5.53 -20.79 13.76
N ALA A 777 5.25 -21.27 12.54
CA ALA A 777 6.30 -21.68 11.59
C ALA A 777 7.26 -20.52 11.27
N GLN A 778 6.74 -19.32 11.00
CA GLN A 778 7.56 -18.13 10.70
C GLN A 778 8.40 -17.69 11.91
N ARG A 779 7.83 -17.69 13.11
CA ARG A 779 8.55 -17.33 14.34
C ARG A 779 9.67 -18.34 14.64
N ALA A 780 9.39 -19.63 14.46
CA ALA A 780 10.36 -20.68 14.66
C ALA A 780 11.49 -20.65 13.63
N ALA A 781 11.19 -20.45 12.34
CA ALA A 781 12.22 -20.29 11.31
C ALA A 781 13.17 -19.11 11.62
N LYS A 782 12.65 -17.99 12.12
CA LYS A 782 13.47 -16.83 12.54
C LYS A 782 14.30 -17.08 13.82
N ALA A 783 13.93 -18.06 14.63
CA ALA A 783 14.63 -18.39 15.88
C ALA A 783 15.79 -19.38 15.68
N VAL A 784 15.86 -20.05 14.51
CA VAL A 784 16.98 -20.92 14.15
C VAL A 784 18.25 -20.10 13.98
N LYS A 785 19.33 -20.54 14.63
CA LYS A 785 20.65 -19.89 14.55
C LYS A 785 21.57 -20.71 13.67
N ILE A 786 22.20 -20.05 12.70
CA ILE A 786 23.12 -20.71 11.76
C ILE A 786 24.48 -20.03 11.88
N GLN A 787 25.52 -20.85 12.02
CA GLN A 787 26.90 -20.38 11.99
C GLN A 787 27.49 -20.63 10.61
N TYR A 788 28.14 -19.60 10.06
CA TYR A 788 28.72 -19.60 8.74
C TYR A 788 30.22 -19.34 8.80
N GLU A 789 30.99 -20.02 7.96
CA GLU A 789 32.33 -19.59 7.54
C GLU A 789 32.18 -18.96 6.15
N GLU A 790 32.32 -17.62 6.06
CA GLU A 790 32.14 -16.91 4.79
C GLU A 790 33.23 -17.28 3.77
N LEU A 791 32.79 -17.54 2.54
CA LEU A 791 33.66 -17.80 1.40
C LEU A 791 33.59 -16.60 0.46
N GLN A 792 34.60 -16.44 -0.40
CA GLN A 792 34.62 -15.35 -1.37
C GLN A 792 33.44 -15.50 -2.36
N PRO A 793 32.50 -14.54 -2.43
CA PRO A 793 31.41 -14.59 -3.39
C PRO A 793 31.83 -14.01 -4.75
N VAL A 794 31.11 -14.43 -5.79
CA VAL A 794 31.10 -13.82 -7.12
C VAL A 794 29.70 -13.27 -7.34
N VAL A 795 29.55 -11.95 -7.44
CA VAL A 795 28.23 -11.29 -7.44
C VAL A 795 27.95 -10.61 -8.78
N THR A 796 28.93 -9.87 -9.31
CA THR A 796 28.77 -9.11 -10.56
C THR A 796 29.21 -9.91 -11.79
N ILE A 797 28.73 -9.50 -12.97
CA ILE A 797 29.19 -10.07 -14.23
C ILE A 797 30.70 -9.86 -14.41
N GLN A 798 31.23 -8.71 -14.00
CA GLN A 798 32.67 -8.41 -14.08
C GLN A 798 33.51 -9.33 -13.20
N GLU A 799 33.05 -9.60 -11.98
CA GLU A 799 33.69 -10.57 -11.08
C GLU A 799 33.63 -11.99 -11.67
N ALA A 800 32.49 -12.38 -12.25
CA ALA A 800 32.35 -13.69 -12.90
C ALA A 800 33.31 -13.85 -14.08
N ILE A 801 33.48 -12.80 -14.90
CA ILE A 801 34.47 -12.77 -15.98
C ILE A 801 35.88 -12.90 -15.44
N ALA A 802 36.24 -12.12 -14.41
CA ALA A 802 37.58 -12.14 -13.81
C ALA A 802 37.91 -13.50 -13.17
N ALA A 803 36.91 -14.15 -12.57
CA ALA A 803 37.05 -15.47 -11.96
C ALA A 803 36.87 -16.65 -12.94
N GLN A 804 36.56 -16.37 -14.22
CA GLN A 804 36.20 -17.37 -15.24
C GLN A 804 35.07 -18.32 -14.79
N SER A 805 34.10 -17.81 -14.02
CA SER A 805 32.99 -18.58 -13.45
C SER A 805 31.78 -18.56 -14.39
N PHE A 806 31.69 -19.54 -15.29
CA PHE A 806 30.65 -19.61 -16.32
C PHE A 806 29.91 -20.96 -16.34
N TYR A 807 28.63 -20.93 -16.68
CA TYR A 807 27.90 -22.13 -17.09
C TYR A 807 28.32 -22.54 -18.52
N GLN A 808 28.71 -23.81 -18.69
CA GLN A 808 29.14 -24.36 -19.97
C GLN A 808 27.98 -25.07 -20.70
N PRO A 809 28.02 -25.16 -22.06
CA PRO A 809 29.03 -24.58 -22.95
C PRO A 809 28.78 -23.11 -23.28
N ILE A 810 29.86 -22.34 -23.52
CA ILE A 810 29.78 -21.00 -24.11
C ILE A 810 29.18 -21.11 -25.52
N ARG A 811 28.10 -20.35 -25.78
CA ARG A 811 27.38 -20.37 -27.06
C ARG A 811 27.87 -19.24 -27.96
N THR A 812 28.22 -19.56 -29.21
CA THR A 812 28.70 -18.61 -30.22
C THR A 812 27.90 -18.74 -31.51
N ILE A 813 27.60 -17.61 -32.16
CA ILE A 813 27.02 -17.55 -33.50
C ILE A 813 27.91 -16.64 -34.36
N GLN A 814 28.45 -17.15 -35.45
CA GLN A 814 29.26 -16.40 -36.41
C GLN A 814 28.68 -16.53 -37.81
N LYS A 815 28.63 -15.41 -38.53
CA LYS A 815 28.20 -15.35 -39.94
C LYS A 815 29.12 -14.44 -40.73
N GLY A 816 29.64 -14.94 -41.86
CA GLY A 816 30.60 -14.20 -42.68
C GLY A 816 31.98 -14.08 -42.04
N ASP A 817 32.74 -13.09 -42.50
CA ASP A 817 34.08 -12.75 -42.01
C ASP A 817 34.05 -11.35 -41.35
N PRO A 818 33.91 -11.27 -40.01
CA PRO A 818 33.91 -10.01 -39.29
C PRO A 818 35.20 -9.20 -39.47
N GLU A 819 36.36 -9.85 -39.64
CA GLU A 819 37.64 -9.15 -39.78
C GLU A 819 37.74 -8.43 -41.12
N ALA A 820 37.31 -9.09 -42.20
CA ALA A 820 37.17 -8.43 -43.50
C ALA A 820 36.14 -7.30 -43.45
N GLY A 821 35.04 -7.51 -42.73
CA GLY A 821 34.02 -6.49 -42.49
C GLY A 821 34.58 -5.24 -41.82
N PHE A 822 35.36 -5.40 -40.74
CA PHE A 822 35.98 -4.27 -40.04
C PHE A 822 37.00 -3.52 -40.90
N LYS A 823 37.77 -4.20 -41.75
CA LYS A 823 38.72 -3.55 -42.66
C LYS A 823 38.04 -2.73 -43.76
N GLN A 824 36.82 -3.11 -44.13
CA GLN A 824 36.01 -2.41 -45.14
C GLN A 824 35.11 -1.34 -44.51
N ALA A 825 34.99 -1.31 -43.18
CA ALA A 825 34.16 -0.34 -42.50
C ALA A 825 34.83 1.03 -42.51
N ASP A 826 34.10 2.05 -42.96
CA ASP A 826 34.58 3.45 -42.95
C ASP A 826 34.90 3.93 -41.52
N HIS A 827 34.20 3.39 -40.52
CA HIS A 827 34.39 3.68 -39.12
C HIS A 827 34.24 2.41 -38.27
N VAL A 828 35.07 2.32 -37.23
CA VAL A 828 34.92 1.34 -36.16
C VAL A 828 34.71 2.11 -34.85
N LEU A 829 33.65 1.78 -34.14
CA LEU A 829 33.35 2.33 -32.81
C LEU A 829 33.42 1.18 -31.81
N GLU A 830 34.23 1.35 -30.77
CA GLU A 830 34.35 0.43 -29.63
C GLU A 830 33.66 0.99 -28.40
#